data_AF-A0AAE1D165-F1
#
_entry.id   AF-A0AAE1D165-F1
#
_cell.length_a   1.000
_cell.length_b   1.000
_cell.length_c   1.000
_cell.angle_alpha   90.00
_cell.angle_beta   90.00
_cell.angle_gamma   90.00
#
_symmetry.space_group_name_H-M   'P 1'
#
loop_
_entity.id
_entity.type
_entity.pdbx_description
1 polymer ?
#
loop_
_entity_poly.entity_id
_entity_poly.type
_entity_poly.pdbx_seq_one_letter_code
_entity_poly.pdbx_strand_id
1 'polypeptide(L)'
;MAPFESSTSPAGPSGQRVAIIGAGASGISAIKCCLDEGLLPVCFERTPAFGGLWRYTDIPVEGQGCVMKSTVINVSKEMMSYSDYPTPREFPVFMHNTQVLEYFKNYTEHFDLEKHIVYNTEVLWITKAENFPKYGQWKITTRDISSGEEKTDTFDYVIVCTGHHAEKHVPAFPGLEEFEGKVIHSHEYRKPQGFEDKRVLIVGIGNSGGDVAVELSRYSKQVFLSTRQGTWIFNRVSAMGLPLDMLLTTRFMTYLKDQFSFYLANMFVSWRLNKRIDHKLYSLQPRYGPLHQHPMVNDDMPNRIICGAVKVKTDVKRFTATGVEFVDGTAEDGIDVVVLATGYSFGFPFIDKEVIDVIDNEIDLYQNVFVPDLDRHTMAIIGCVQPFGAVCPVAEMQCRAAVRVFKVAVCPMAEMQCRTAIKVFKVAIWRQRGSFVDRLSPLSVSSVWSRVASGGDAVSTIGVQPFVAECPVVEMQSRAMSRVFTFQIMSTSKIDNNLDLYVGKFLTLKRKAFLPSAAEMRQAIRAQHAFNTQRYAPSRRHSIQVEIIPYMDQLAQLAGCSVQFGHLLLTDPLLAMKVFFGPFTPYQYRLYGPLVWSGAREAIQEQWKRTYAPLKTKTVPASQTRFWANVFRFVLIVTVVLFFRWPFALYLGVKQMVRKSFV
;
A
#
# COMPACT_ATOMS: atom_id res chain seq x y z
N MET A 1 24.39 49.01 -18.81
CA MET A 1 24.45 48.46 -20.18
C MET A 1 25.79 47.77 -20.38
N ALA A 2 25.78 46.44 -20.33
CA ALA A 2 26.65 45.52 -21.05
C ALA A 2 25.94 44.14 -20.99
N PRO A 3 25.95 43.32 -22.06
CA PRO A 3 24.94 42.29 -22.29
C PRO A 3 25.29 40.98 -21.58
N PHE A 4 24.28 40.29 -21.05
CA PHE A 4 24.39 38.91 -20.60
C PHE A 4 24.56 38.00 -21.83
N GLU A 5 25.79 37.55 -22.07
CA GLU A 5 26.07 36.50 -23.05
C GLU A 5 25.52 35.17 -22.55
N SER A 6 24.86 34.45 -23.47
CA SER A 6 24.32 33.12 -23.31
C SER A 6 25.43 32.10 -23.07
N SER A 7 25.77 31.84 -21.82
CA SER A 7 26.58 30.67 -21.45
C SER A 7 25.70 29.43 -21.45
N THR A 8 25.98 28.52 -22.37
CA THR A 8 25.48 27.15 -22.44
C THR A 8 25.41 26.51 -21.04
N SER A 9 24.20 26.10 -20.64
CA SER A 9 23.94 25.45 -19.36
C SER A 9 24.85 24.23 -19.15
N PRO A 10 25.49 24.07 -17.98
CA PRO A 10 26.24 22.86 -17.65
C PRO A 10 25.25 21.70 -17.57
N ALA A 11 25.59 20.57 -18.22
CA ALA A 11 24.81 19.34 -18.21
C ALA A 11 24.47 18.94 -16.77
N GLY A 12 23.17 18.97 -16.42
CA GLY A 12 22.66 18.47 -15.15
C GLY A 12 22.88 16.96 -15.01
N PRO A 13 22.72 16.40 -13.79
CA PRO A 13 23.02 15.00 -13.51
C PRO A 13 22.22 14.06 -14.42
N SER A 14 22.88 13.01 -14.90
CA SER A 14 22.40 12.03 -15.89
C SER A 14 21.30 11.08 -15.36
N GLY A 15 20.20 11.63 -14.83
CA GLY A 15 19.07 10.87 -14.28
C GLY A 15 17.76 11.16 -15.03
N GLN A 16 16.87 10.16 -15.08
CA GLN A 16 15.55 10.31 -15.69
C GLN A 16 14.61 11.10 -14.78
N ARG A 17 13.81 12.00 -15.35
CA ARG A 17 12.94 12.93 -14.62
C ARG A 17 11.58 12.30 -14.34
N VAL A 18 11.10 12.44 -13.10
CA VAL A 18 9.79 11.92 -12.66
C VAL A 18 8.92 13.06 -12.20
N ALA A 19 7.75 13.25 -12.80
CA ALA A 19 6.73 14.14 -12.28
C ALA A 19 5.90 13.42 -11.20
N ILE A 20 5.79 14.03 -10.01
CA ILE A 20 4.98 13.51 -8.90
C ILE A 20 3.85 14.49 -8.63
N ILE A 21 2.61 14.02 -8.62
CA ILE A 21 1.41 14.89 -8.52
C ILE A 21 0.84 14.81 -7.11
N GLY A 22 1.09 15.84 -6.29
CA GLY A 22 0.65 15.96 -4.90
C GLY A 22 1.71 15.49 -3.88
N ALA A 23 1.94 16.30 -2.85
CA ALA A 23 2.88 16.08 -1.75
C ALA A 23 2.16 15.61 -0.47
N GLY A 24 1.14 14.76 -0.61
CA GLY A 24 0.53 14.03 0.51
C GLY A 24 1.42 12.89 1.03
N ALA A 25 0.86 12.03 1.89
CA ALA A 25 1.55 10.84 2.40
C ALA A 25 2.11 9.93 1.28
N SER A 26 1.39 9.77 0.17
CA SER A 26 1.89 9.03 -0.99
C SER A 26 3.02 9.77 -1.71
N GLY A 27 2.90 11.10 -1.87
CA GLY A 27 3.84 11.93 -2.61
C GLY A 27 5.22 11.98 -1.97
N ILE A 28 5.30 12.20 -0.66
CA ILE A 28 6.59 12.23 0.05
C ILE A 28 7.30 10.87 -0.02
N SER A 29 6.56 9.76 0.04
CA SER A 29 7.15 8.43 -0.17
C SER A 29 7.58 8.19 -1.62
N ALA A 30 6.88 8.76 -2.59
CA ALA A 30 7.25 8.68 -4.01
C ALA A 30 8.56 9.43 -4.28
N ILE A 31 8.72 10.65 -3.76
CA ILE A 31 9.98 11.41 -3.85
C ILE A 31 11.13 10.57 -3.31
N LYS A 32 10.96 10.04 -2.09
CA LYS A 32 11.97 9.21 -1.43
C LYS A 32 12.34 7.97 -2.25
N CYS A 33 11.35 7.24 -2.75
CA CYS A 33 11.58 6.05 -3.57
C CYS A 33 12.26 6.37 -4.92
N CYS A 34 11.96 7.52 -5.52
CA CYS A 34 12.65 7.98 -6.71
C CYS A 34 14.14 8.25 -6.43
N LEU A 35 14.44 8.96 -5.34
CA LEU A 35 15.81 9.27 -4.92
C LEU A 35 16.62 8.01 -4.59
N ASP A 36 16.03 7.08 -3.83
CA ASP A 36 16.64 5.78 -3.50
C ASP A 36 17.10 4.99 -4.74
N GLU A 37 16.42 5.19 -5.88
CA GLU A 37 16.67 4.48 -7.13
C GLU A 37 17.45 5.31 -8.17
N GLY A 38 17.88 6.53 -7.81
CA GLY A 38 18.67 7.42 -8.67
C GLY A 38 17.86 8.14 -9.75
N LEU A 39 16.55 8.31 -9.55
CA LEU A 39 15.69 9.13 -10.41
C LEU A 39 15.66 10.59 -9.92
N LEU A 40 15.24 11.51 -10.79
CA LEU A 40 15.15 12.95 -10.49
C LEU A 40 13.68 13.38 -10.32
N PRO A 41 13.13 13.34 -9.09
CA PRO A 41 11.74 13.72 -8.85
C PRO A 41 11.55 15.25 -8.87
N VAL A 42 10.43 15.67 -9.46
CA VAL A 42 9.82 16.99 -9.31
C VAL A 42 8.38 16.78 -8.87
N CYS A 43 8.05 17.21 -7.66
CA CYS A 43 6.73 17.06 -7.08
C CYS A 43 5.96 18.36 -7.16
N PHE A 44 4.79 18.35 -7.79
CA PHE A 44 3.89 19.50 -7.87
C PHE A 44 2.84 19.41 -6.79
N GLU A 45 2.79 20.39 -5.90
CA GLU A 45 1.81 20.47 -4.82
C GLU A 45 0.97 21.73 -4.98
N ARG A 46 -0.35 21.54 -5.09
CA ARG A 46 -1.30 22.62 -5.31
C ARG A 46 -1.34 23.59 -4.12
N THR A 47 -1.13 23.11 -2.91
CA THR A 47 -1.22 23.92 -1.69
C THR A 47 0.14 24.54 -1.32
N PRO A 48 0.18 25.52 -0.39
CA PRO A 48 1.46 26.14 0.01
C PRO A 48 2.32 25.29 0.95
N ALA A 49 1.92 24.05 1.29
CA ALA A 49 2.73 23.15 2.12
C ALA A 49 2.31 21.69 1.94
N PHE A 50 3.23 20.75 2.20
CA PHE A 50 2.98 19.32 2.08
C PHE A 50 2.05 18.76 3.18
N GLY A 51 1.72 17.47 3.07
CA GLY A 51 0.98 16.70 4.09
C GLY A 51 -0.44 16.30 3.66
N GLY A 52 -1.00 17.00 2.66
CA GLY A 52 -2.31 16.68 2.08
C GLY A 52 -3.40 16.57 3.15
N LEU A 53 -4.12 15.45 3.15
CA LEU A 53 -5.22 15.14 4.08
C LEU A 53 -4.90 15.45 5.55
N TRP A 54 -3.68 15.15 6.00
CA TRP A 54 -3.29 15.24 7.41
C TRP A 54 -2.91 16.65 7.88
N ARG A 55 -2.79 17.60 6.95
CA ARG A 55 -2.57 19.01 7.27
C ARG A 55 -3.92 19.69 7.49
N TYR A 56 -4.31 19.79 8.76
CA TYR A 56 -5.54 20.46 9.16
C TYR A 56 -5.54 21.95 8.78
N THR A 57 -6.67 22.44 8.24
CA THR A 57 -6.96 23.85 8.03
C THR A 57 -8.36 24.18 8.55
N ASP A 58 -8.54 25.33 9.20
CA ASP A 58 -9.86 25.77 9.70
C ASP A 58 -10.87 26.02 8.56
N ILE A 59 -10.40 26.40 7.38
CA ILE A 59 -11.25 26.70 6.22
C ILE A 59 -11.29 25.47 5.30
N PRO A 60 -12.49 24.94 4.99
CA PRO A 60 -12.65 23.90 3.99
C PRO A 60 -12.42 24.46 2.58
N VAL A 61 -11.61 23.76 1.80
CA VAL A 61 -11.30 24.10 0.40
C VAL A 61 -11.80 22.97 -0.49
N GLU A 62 -12.60 23.31 -1.51
CA GLU A 62 -13.18 22.32 -2.42
C GLU A 62 -12.07 21.56 -3.17
N GLY A 63 -12.29 20.26 -3.38
CA GLY A 63 -11.29 19.41 -4.02
C GLY A 63 -9.98 19.23 -3.22
N GLN A 64 -9.90 19.66 -1.96
CA GLN A 64 -8.78 19.37 -1.06
C GLN A 64 -9.24 18.49 0.10
N GLY A 65 -8.65 17.30 0.23
CA GLY A 65 -8.88 16.46 1.41
C GLY A 65 -8.31 17.11 2.67
N CYS A 66 -9.07 17.07 3.77
CA CYS A 66 -8.64 17.60 5.06
C CYS A 66 -9.30 16.81 6.19
N VAL A 67 -8.53 16.51 7.23
CA VAL A 67 -9.04 15.92 8.48
C VAL A 67 -9.82 16.94 9.30
N MET A 68 -10.57 16.45 10.30
CA MET A 68 -11.21 17.26 11.32
C MET A 68 -10.19 17.63 12.39
N LYS A 69 -10.47 18.67 13.18
CA LYS A 69 -9.54 19.15 14.21
C LYS A 69 -9.18 18.07 15.21
N SER A 70 -10.15 17.21 15.55
CA SER A 70 -10.09 16.14 16.55
C SER A 70 -9.62 14.79 16.01
N THR A 71 -9.30 14.67 14.72
CA THR A 71 -9.01 13.38 14.08
C THR A 71 -7.77 12.70 14.69
N VAL A 72 -7.96 11.46 15.13
CA VAL A 72 -6.92 10.53 15.60
C VAL A 72 -6.90 9.30 14.70
N ILE A 73 -5.71 8.84 14.30
CA ILE A 73 -5.55 7.66 13.45
C ILE A 73 -6.26 6.44 14.05
N ASN A 74 -6.79 5.58 13.18
CA ASN A 74 -7.46 4.34 13.54
C ASN A 74 -6.55 3.10 13.48
N VAL A 75 -5.31 3.27 13.00
CA VAL A 75 -4.26 2.25 12.93
C VAL A 75 -3.09 2.70 13.82
N SER A 76 -2.46 1.77 14.50
CA SER A 76 -1.38 2.06 15.45
C SER A 76 -0.11 2.59 14.76
N LYS A 77 0.68 3.37 15.50
CA LYS A 77 1.87 4.07 14.97
C LYS A 77 2.89 3.14 14.29
N GLU A 78 3.11 1.96 14.84
CA GLU A 78 4.07 0.97 14.29
C GLU A 78 3.56 0.34 12.98
N MET A 79 2.24 0.19 12.84
CA MET A 79 1.60 -0.36 11.64
C MET A 79 1.44 0.70 10.54
N MET A 80 1.45 1.99 10.91
CA MET A 80 1.34 3.14 9.99
C MET A 80 2.69 3.68 9.50
N SER A 81 3.80 3.42 10.21
CA SER A 81 5.13 3.96 9.89
C SER A 81 5.59 3.60 8.46
N TYR A 82 6.52 4.37 7.89
CA TYR A 82 7.24 3.96 6.68
C TYR A 82 8.25 2.88 7.05
N SER A 83 8.55 1.97 6.11
CA SER A 83 9.24 0.72 6.39
C SER A 83 10.70 0.88 6.87
N ASP A 84 11.33 2.02 6.63
CA ASP A 84 12.68 2.37 7.05
C ASP A 84 12.75 3.59 7.97
N TYR A 85 11.60 4.06 8.46
CA TYR A 85 11.53 5.19 9.38
C TYR A 85 10.42 4.98 10.42
N PRO A 86 10.74 4.34 11.55
CA PRO A 86 9.77 4.15 12.62
C PRO A 86 9.29 5.49 13.20
N THR A 87 8.02 5.54 13.57
CA THR A 87 7.50 6.66 14.38
C THR A 87 8.28 6.85 15.68
N PRO A 88 8.46 8.10 16.16
CA PRO A 88 9.18 8.38 17.39
C PRO A 88 8.65 7.59 18.59
N ARG A 89 9.56 7.23 19.49
CA ARG A 89 9.26 6.32 20.60
C ARG A 89 8.22 6.89 21.55
N GLU A 90 8.28 8.20 21.78
CA GLU A 90 7.45 9.00 22.66
C GLU A 90 6.07 9.32 22.09
N PHE A 91 5.87 9.19 20.77
CA PHE A 91 4.58 9.46 20.16
C PHE A 91 3.52 8.47 20.65
N PRO A 92 2.26 8.92 20.86
CA PRO A 92 1.15 8.04 21.24
C PRO A 92 0.94 6.91 20.26
N VAL A 93 0.40 5.80 20.74
CA VAL A 93 0.15 4.62 19.89
C VAL A 93 -0.87 4.93 18.78
N PHE A 94 -1.87 5.75 19.08
CA PHE A 94 -2.78 6.33 18.10
C PHE A 94 -2.57 7.84 18.12
N MET A 95 -1.95 8.34 17.07
CA MET A 95 -1.51 9.73 16.95
C MET A 95 -2.66 10.65 16.52
N HIS A 96 -2.70 11.83 17.11
CA HIS A 96 -3.52 12.94 16.62
C HIS A 96 -3.02 13.42 15.25
N ASN A 97 -3.88 14.05 14.43
CA ASN A 97 -3.48 14.56 13.11
C ASN A 97 -2.22 15.44 13.14
N THR A 98 -2.03 16.24 14.19
CA THR A 98 -0.86 17.10 14.38
C THR A 98 0.43 16.29 14.51
N GLN A 99 0.38 15.17 15.23
CA GLN A 99 1.52 14.26 15.39
C GLN A 99 1.80 13.44 14.13
N VAL A 100 0.76 13.14 13.34
CA VAL A 100 0.95 12.54 12.01
C VAL A 100 1.68 13.52 11.09
N LEU A 101 1.24 14.79 11.06
CA LEU A 101 1.90 15.82 10.26
C LEU A 101 3.34 16.05 10.73
N GLU A 102 3.58 16.06 12.04
CA GLU A 102 4.94 16.14 12.62
C GLU A 102 5.80 14.94 12.20
N TYR A 103 5.25 13.72 12.20
CA TYR A 103 5.96 12.55 11.68
C TYR A 103 6.32 12.69 10.19
N PHE A 104 5.42 13.23 9.36
CA PHE A 104 5.72 13.51 7.95
C PHE A 104 6.79 14.60 7.78
N LYS A 105 6.77 15.63 8.63
CA LYS A 105 7.82 16.63 8.67
C LYS A 105 9.17 16.00 9.01
N ASN A 106 9.23 15.22 10.08
CA ASN A 106 10.44 14.51 10.48
C ASN A 106 10.97 13.57 9.38
N TYR A 107 10.08 12.88 8.66
CA TYR A 107 10.45 12.03 7.51
C TYR A 107 11.01 12.85 6.35
N THR A 108 10.35 13.95 6.00
CA THR A 108 10.73 14.84 4.90
C THR A 108 12.06 15.52 5.17
N GLU A 109 12.31 15.97 6.41
CA GLU A 109 13.58 16.53 6.86
C GLU A 109 14.70 15.47 6.88
N HIS A 110 14.43 14.27 7.42
CA HIS A 110 15.43 13.21 7.53
C HIS A 110 15.99 12.76 6.17
N PHE A 111 15.13 12.70 5.15
CA PHE A 111 15.52 12.30 3.79
C PHE A 111 15.71 13.47 2.83
N ASP A 112 15.68 14.72 3.32
CA ASP A 112 15.87 15.95 2.53
C ASP A 112 14.98 16.02 1.26
N LEU A 113 13.68 15.78 1.46
CA LEU A 113 12.71 15.61 0.36
C LEU A 113 12.08 16.93 -0.10
N GLU A 114 12.01 17.94 0.76
CA GLU A 114 11.23 19.17 0.53
C GLU A 114 11.73 19.98 -0.66
N LYS A 115 13.05 19.96 -0.92
CA LYS A 115 13.67 20.64 -2.09
C LYS A 115 13.18 20.14 -3.45
N HIS A 116 12.50 19.00 -3.49
CA HIS A 116 11.90 18.43 -4.70
C HIS A 116 10.44 18.82 -4.89
N ILE A 117 9.86 19.60 -3.97
CA ILE A 117 8.46 20.00 -4.00
C ILE A 117 8.34 21.45 -4.49
N VAL A 118 7.49 21.64 -5.49
CA VAL A 118 7.11 22.96 -6.02
C VAL A 118 5.69 23.23 -5.54
N TYR A 119 5.58 24.12 -4.56
CA TYR A 119 4.30 24.51 -3.95
C TYR A 119 3.49 25.47 -4.83
N ASN A 120 2.22 25.66 -4.46
CA ASN A 120 1.28 26.53 -5.17
C ASN A 120 1.22 26.25 -6.68
N THR A 121 1.45 24.99 -7.08
CA THR A 121 1.55 24.58 -8.47
C THR A 121 0.49 23.53 -8.75
N GLU A 122 -0.54 23.92 -9.49
CA GLU A 122 -1.61 23.03 -9.91
C GLU A 122 -1.23 22.32 -11.21
N VAL A 123 -1.49 21.02 -11.30
CA VAL A 123 -1.34 20.27 -12.55
C VAL A 123 -2.68 20.30 -13.29
N LEU A 124 -2.69 20.92 -14.47
CA LEU A 124 -3.88 21.07 -15.29
C LEU A 124 -4.07 19.87 -16.21
N TRP A 125 -3.00 19.43 -16.87
CA TRP A 125 -3.06 18.38 -17.89
C TRP A 125 -1.82 17.50 -17.89
N ILE A 126 -2.03 16.21 -18.09
CA ILE A 126 -1.03 15.17 -18.32
C ILE A 126 -1.38 14.48 -19.62
N THR A 127 -0.56 14.72 -20.65
CA THR A 127 -0.77 14.16 -21.98
C THR A 127 0.46 13.36 -22.42
N LYS A 128 0.26 12.36 -23.28
CA LYS A 128 1.38 11.64 -23.90
C LYS A 128 2.18 12.63 -24.75
N ALA A 129 3.51 12.66 -24.60
CA ALA A 129 4.36 13.45 -25.49
C ALA A 129 4.38 12.83 -26.90
N GLU A 130 4.76 13.61 -27.91
CA GLU A 130 4.85 13.15 -29.31
C GLU A 130 5.74 11.90 -29.47
N ASN A 131 6.77 11.79 -28.63
CA ASN A 131 7.73 10.69 -28.63
C ASN A 131 7.35 9.56 -27.65
N PHE A 132 6.14 9.55 -27.09
CA PHE A 132 5.66 8.51 -26.18
C PHE A 132 5.82 7.08 -26.72
N PRO A 133 5.51 6.76 -28.00
CA PRO A 133 5.73 5.40 -28.52
C PRO A 133 7.19 4.93 -28.42
N LYS A 134 8.15 5.86 -28.55
CA LYS A 134 9.58 5.56 -28.53
C LYS A 134 10.17 5.57 -27.11
N TYR A 135 9.85 6.56 -26.29
CA TYR A 135 10.48 6.78 -24.99
C TYR A 135 9.51 6.72 -23.80
N GLY A 136 8.19 6.78 -24.03
CA GLY A 136 7.18 6.75 -22.98
C GLY A 136 7.06 8.07 -22.19
N GLN A 137 7.48 9.20 -22.75
CA GLN A 137 7.51 10.48 -22.05
C GLN A 137 6.14 11.19 -22.02
N TRP A 138 5.94 12.00 -20.98
CA TRP A 138 4.70 12.72 -20.71
C TRP A 138 4.92 14.23 -20.74
N LYS A 139 3.95 14.95 -21.27
CA LYS A 139 3.87 16.41 -21.26
C LYS A 139 2.95 16.82 -20.10
N ILE A 140 3.48 17.60 -19.17
CA ILE A 140 2.78 18.04 -17.96
C ILE A 140 2.60 19.54 -18.03
N THR A 141 1.35 19.98 -18.09
CA THR A 141 0.98 21.41 -18.01
C THR A 141 0.60 21.75 -16.58
N THR A 142 1.32 22.72 -16.04
CA THR A 142 1.18 23.21 -14.66
C THR A 142 0.82 24.68 -14.67
N ARG A 143 0.13 25.13 -13.62
CA ARG A 143 -0.22 26.52 -13.38
C ARG A 143 0.27 26.95 -12.00
N ASP A 144 1.06 28.01 -11.96
CA ASP A 144 1.37 28.68 -10.70
C ASP A 144 0.12 29.44 -10.22
N ILE A 145 -0.37 29.12 -9.02
CA ILE A 145 -1.62 29.66 -8.49
C ILE A 145 -1.50 31.14 -8.12
N SER A 146 -0.29 31.59 -7.79
CA SER A 146 -0.05 32.96 -7.34
C SER A 146 0.04 33.95 -8.51
N SER A 147 0.66 33.55 -9.62
CA SER A 147 0.85 34.38 -10.82
C SER A 147 -0.16 34.08 -11.93
N GLY A 148 -0.75 32.89 -11.94
CA GLY A 148 -1.59 32.38 -13.03
C GLY A 148 -0.80 31.90 -14.25
N GLU A 149 0.55 31.94 -14.21
CA GLU A 149 1.39 31.51 -15.32
C GLU A 149 1.27 30.00 -15.55
N GLU A 150 1.05 29.62 -16.81
CA GLU A 150 1.03 28.22 -17.23
C GLU A 150 2.37 27.84 -17.86
N LYS A 151 2.95 26.74 -17.37
CA LYS A 151 4.19 26.17 -17.89
C LYS A 151 3.96 24.72 -18.28
N THR A 152 4.54 24.32 -19.39
CA THR A 152 4.54 22.93 -19.81
C THR A 152 5.96 22.38 -19.90
N ASP A 153 6.18 21.20 -19.32
CA ASP A 153 7.47 20.52 -19.28
C ASP A 153 7.31 19.02 -19.58
N THR A 154 8.39 18.36 -19.98
CA THR A 154 8.40 16.94 -20.37
C THR A 154 9.14 16.09 -19.35
N PHE A 155 8.54 14.95 -19.00
CA PHE A 155 9.04 14.01 -17.99
C PHE A 155 9.09 12.58 -18.55
N ASP A 156 10.05 11.79 -18.06
CA ASP A 156 10.18 10.38 -18.44
C ASP A 156 9.09 9.52 -17.80
N TYR A 157 8.71 9.86 -16.57
CA TYR A 157 7.74 9.10 -15.80
C TYR A 157 6.78 10.02 -15.03
N VAL A 158 5.61 9.49 -14.70
CA VAL A 158 4.56 10.17 -13.92
C VAL A 158 4.10 9.30 -12.77
N ILE A 159 4.04 9.87 -11.57
CA ILE A 159 3.47 9.25 -10.39
C ILE A 159 2.34 10.14 -9.85
N VAL A 160 1.11 9.64 -9.84
CA VAL A 160 -0.07 10.39 -9.38
C VAL A 160 -0.35 10.05 -7.92
N CYS A 161 -0.35 11.06 -7.04
CA CYS A 161 -0.48 10.93 -5.59
C CYS A 161 -1.60 11.81 -5.00
N THR A 162 -2.64 12.11 -5.79
CA THR A 162 -3.73 13.03 -5.43
C THR A 162 -4.70 12.49 -4.37
N GLY A 163 -4.66 11.18 -4.08
CA GLY A 163 -5.58 10.54 -3.14
C GLY A 163 -7.01 10.45 -3.69
N HIS A 164 -7.98 10.13 -2.83
CA HIS A 164 -9.37 9.84 -3.24
C HIS A 164 -10.43 10.29 -2.22
N HIS A 165 -10.09 11.26 -1.36
CA HIS A 165 -10.95 11.80 -0.30
C HIS A 165 -11.09 13.32 -0.37
N ALA A 166 -11.23 13.84 -1.58
CA ALA A 166 -11.30 15.27 -1.86
C ALA A 166 -12.69 15.68 -2.37
N GLU A 167 -13.22 14.98 -3.38
CA GLU A 167 -14.50 15.32 -4.01
C GLU A 167 -15.67 14.73 -3.22
N LYS A 168 -16.59 15.60 -2.77
CA LYS A 168 -17.73 15.21 -1.95
C LYS A 168 -18.68 14.32 -2.75
N HIS A 169 -19.24 13.30 -2.13
CA HIS A 169 -20.37 12.58 -2.69
C HIS A 169 -21.65 12.98 -1.95
N VAL A 170 -22.50 13.77 -2.61
CA VAL A 170 -23.79 14.23 -2.08
C VAL A 170 -24.91 13.50 -2.83
N PRO A 171 -25.53 12.46 -2.25
CA PRO A 171 -26.67 11.79 -2.87
C PRO A 171 -27.92 12.67 -2.78
N ALA A 172 -28.85 12.47 -3.72
CA ALA A 172 -30.15 13.12 -3.69
C ALA A 172 -31.04 12.51 -2.61
N PHE A 173 -31.68 13.35 -1.80
CA PHE A 173 -32.71 12.95 -0.83
C PHE A 173 -33.99 13.73 -1.11
N PRO A 174 -35.16 13.07 -1.17
CA PRO A 174 -36.43 13.76 -1.40
C PRO A 174 -36.68 14.83 -0.31
N GLY A 175 -37.03 16.05 -0.73
CA GLY A 175 -37.38 17.16 0.17
C GLY A 175 -36.18 17.84 0.84
N LEU A 176 -34.94 17.47 0.51
CA LEU A 176 -33.75 18.10 1.13
C LEU A 176 -33.62 19.57 0.70
N GLU A 177 -34.06 19.90 -0.51
CA GLU A 177 -34.19 21.25 -1.05
C GLU A 177 -35.21 22.12 -0.30
N GLU A 178 -36.19 21.51 0.37
CA GLU A 178 -37.21 22.20 1.18
C GLU A 178 -36.75 22.41 2.63
N PHE A 179 -35.67 21.73 3.07
CA PHE A 179 -35.18 21.79 4.44
C PHE A 179 -34.59 23.17 4.76
N GLU A 180 -35.17 23.86 5.72
CA GLU A 180 -34.82 25.24 6.11
C GLU A 180 -33.56 25.30 6.99
N GLY A 181 -33.16 24.17 7.59
CA GLY A 181 -31.96 24.06 8.42
C GLY A 181 -30.66 24.02 7.61
N LYS A 182 -29.53 23.97 8.31
CA LYS A 182 -28.21 23.95 7.65
C LYS A 182 -27.86 22.55 7.16
N VAL A 183 -27.50 22.39 5.89
CA VAL A 183 -26.96 21.14 5.33
C VAL A 183 -25.48 21.32 5.05
N ILE A 184 -24.64 20.40 5.52
CA ILE A 184 -23.20 20.36 5.21
C ILE A 184 -22.76 18.94 4.88
N HIS A 185 -21.72 18.79 4.06
CA HIS A 185 -21.01 17.52 3.95
C HIS A 185 -19.97 17.37 5.08
N SER A 186 -19.63 16.12 5.43
CA SER A 186 -18.57 15.82 6.41
C SER A 186 -17.20 16.43 6.05
N HIS A 187 -16.97 16.71 4.77
CA HIS A 187 -15.80 17.45 4.26
C HIS A 187 -15.72 18.89 4.76
N GLU A 188 -16.86 19.53 5.06
CA GLU A 188 -16.94 20.91 5.53
C GLU A 188 -16.87 21.01 7.06
N TYR A 189 -17.13 19.91 7.77
CA TYR A 189 -17.01 19.86 9.21
C TYR A 189 -15.55 19.99 9.66
N ARG A 190 -15.29 20.84 10.65
CA ARG A 190 -13.94 21.09 11.17
C ARG A 190 -13.83 20.96 12.68
N LYS A 191 -14.80 21.52 13.39
CA LYS A 191 -14.79 21.66 14.85
C LYS A 191 -16.23 21.74 15.37
N PRO A 192 -16.47 21.38 16.64
CA PRO A 192 -17.81 21.33 17.20
C PRO A 192 -18.45 22.71 17.46
N GLN A 193 -17.66 23.78 17.47
CA GLN A 193 -18.18 25.13 17.73
C GLN A 193 -19.22 25.53 16.67
N GLY A 194 -20.35 26.06 17.12
CA GLY A 194 -21.50 26.42 16.31
C GLY A 194 -22.58 25.33 16.24
N PHE A 195 -22.43 24.23 16.97
CA PHE A 195 -23.40 23.13 17.09
C PHE A 195 -23.97 22.96 18.51
N GLU A 196 -23.61 23.86 19.43
CA GLU A 196 -24.13 23.92 20.79
C GLU A 196 -25.65 24.03 20.79
N ASP A 197 -26.31 23.26 21.65
CA ASP A 197 -27.77 23.24 21.84
C ASP A 197 -28.63 22.93 20.60
N LYS A 198 -28.00 22.53 19.49
CA LYS A 198 -28.68 22.13 18.25
C LYS A 198 -29.13 20.67 18.24
N ARG A 199 -30.18 20.36 17.49
CA ARG A 199 -30.56 19.00 17.09
C ARG A 199 -29.91 18.69 15.75
N VAL A 200 -29.02 17.71 15.73
CA VAL A 200 -28.18 17.40 14.56
C VAL A 200 -28.50 16.02 14.02
N LEU A 201 -28.73 15.91 12.72
CA LEU A 201 -28.83 14.64 12.01
C LEU A 201 -27.53 14.36 11.26
N ILE A 202 -26.93 13.21 11.51
CA ILE A 202 -25.79 12.68 10.76
C ILE A 202 -26.30 11.58 9.83
N VAL A 203 -26.05 11.71 8.53
CA VAL A 203 -26.46 10.72 7.53
C VAL A 203 -25.24 9.93 7.06
N GLY A 204 -25.19 8.64 7.42
CA GLY A 204 -24.09 7.73 7.09
C GLY A 204 -23.17 7.44 8.27
N ILE A 205 -22.80 6.16 8.41
CA ILE A 205 -21.98 5.64 9.52
C ILE A 205 -20.57 5.21 9.07
N GLY A 206 -19.95 5.97 8.16
CA GLY A 206 -18.51 5.86 7.91
C GLY A 206 -17.68 6.34 9.10
N ASN A 207 -16.36 6.15 9.07
CA ASN A 207 -15.47 6.63 10.15
C ASN A 207 -15.70 8.12 10.47
N SER A 208 -15.76 8.97 9.44
CA SER A 208 -16.06 10.40 9.61
C SER A 208 -17.43 10.65 10.24
N GLY A 209 -18.49 9.97 9.79
CA GLY A 209 -19.83 10.14 10.34
C GLY A 209 -19.92 9.74 11.80
N GLY A 210 -19.25 8.64 12.16
CA GLY A 210 -19.19 8.20 13.54
C GLY A 210 -18.41 9.13 14.46
N ASP A 211 -17.25 9.62 14.02
CA ASP A 211 -16.45 10.58 14.77
C ASP A 211 -17.20 11.90 14.97
N VAL A 212 -17.85 12.43 13.93
CA VAL A 212 -18.68 13.64 14.03
C VAL A 212 -19.86 13.43 14.97
N ALA A 213 -20.58 12.31 14.87
CA ALA A 213 -21.71 12.03 15.75
C ALA A 213 -21.29 11.99 17.21
N VAL A 214 -20.17 11.33 17.51
CA VAL A 214 -19.60 11.22 18.86
C VAL A 214 -19.09 12.56 19.37
N GLU A 215 -18.40 13.34 18.54
CA GLU A 215 -17.91 14.67 18.90
C GLU A 215 -19.08 15.61 19.19
N LEU A 216 -20.05 15.71 18.29
CA LEU A 216 -21.20 16.59 18.42
C LEU A 216 -22.14 16.19 19.57
N SER A 217 -22.24 14.91 19.92
CA SER A 217 -23.08 14.48 21.06
C SER A 217 -22.62 15.02 22.43
N ARG A 218 -21.45 15.66 22.49
CA ARG A 218 -20.94 16.34 23.69
C ARG A 218 -21.48 17.77 23.84
N TYR A 219 -21.91 18.39 22.74
CA TYR A 219 -22.21 19.82 22.66
C TYR A 219 -23.65 20.09 22.22
N SER A 220 -24.17 19.26 21.31
CA SER A 220 -25.50 19.39 20.74
C SER A 220 -26.58 18.92 21.71
N LYS A 221 -27.78 19.49 21.61
CA LYS A 221 -28.97 19.10 22.38
C LYS A 221 -29.38 17.66 22.12
N GLN A 222 -29.24 17.19 20.88
CA GLN A 222 -29.47 15.80 20.50
C GLN A 222 -28.76 15.48 19.18
N VAL A 223 -28.18 14.29 19.05
CA VAL A 223 -27.60 13.79 17.80
C VAL A 223 -28.34 12.54 17.34
N PHE A 224 -28.81 12.57 16.10
CA PHE A 224 -29.39 11.42 15.42
C PHE A 224 -28.39 10.88 14.40
N LEU A 225 -28.16 9.57 14.39
CA LEU A 225 -27.25 8.91 13.44
C LEU A 225 -28.05 7.97 12.55
N SER A 226 -28.31 8.40 11.32
CA SER A 226 -29.04 7.62 10.33
C SER A 226 -28.11 6.68 9.57
N THR A 227 -28.52 5.41 9.47
CA THR A 227 -27.81 4.39 8.70
C THR A 227 -28.78 3.44 8.02
N ARG A 228 -28.51 3.12 6.75
CA ARG A 228 -29.33 2.20 5.94
C ARG A 228 -29.18 0.74 6.33
N GLN A 229 -27.96 0.31 6.65
CA GLN A 229 -27.66 -1.11 6.92
C GLN A 229 -26.94 -1.34 8.25
N GLY A 230 -26.59 -0.29 9.02
CA GLY A 230 -25.70 -0.44 10.17
C GLY A 230 -24.24 -0.71 9.77
N THR A 231 -23.38 -0.92 10.77
CA THR A 231 -21.98 -1.34 10.58
C THR A 231 -21.44 -1.99 11.85
N TRP A 232 -20.34 -2.74 11.71
CA TRP A 232 -19.61 -3.28 12.84
C TRP A 232 -18.62 -2.24 13.38
N ILE A 233 -18.72 -1.94 14.68
CA ILE A 233 -17.84 -1.01 15.37
C ILE A 233 -16.65 -1.77 15.95
N PHE A 234 -15.46 -1.36 15.54
CA PHE A 234 -14.19 -1.82 16.05
C PHE A 234 -13.62 -0.78 17.02
N ASN A 235 -13.01 -1.24 18.10
CA ASN A 235 -12.27 -0.38 19.03
C ASN A 235 -10.78 -0.40 18.69
N ARG A 236 -10.11 0.74 18.87
CA ARG A 236 -8.64 0.82 18.83
C ARG A 236 -8.05 -0.04 19.95
N VAL A 237 -8.67 0.03 21.13
CA VAL A 237 -8.23 -0.67 22.34
C VAL A 237 -8.86 -2.06 22.45
N SER A 238 -8.02 -3.09 22.42
CA SER A 238 -8.39 -4.50 22.56
C SER A 238 -8.11 -5.03 23.97
N ALA A 239 -8.11 -6.37 24.12
CA ALA A 239 -7.79 -7.04 25.37
C ALA A 239 -6.42 -6.59 25.93
N MET A 240 -6.35 -6.46 27.26
CA MET A 240 -5.18 -5.94 27.99
C MET A 240 -4.76 -4.50 27.63
N GLY A 241 -5.63 -3.71 27.01
CA GLY A 241 -5.31 -2.33 26.64
C GLY A 241 -4.40 -2.19 25.42
N LEU A 242 -4.24 -3.25 24.63
CA LEU A 242 -3.33 -3.29 23.48
C LEU A 242 -4.02 -2.88 22.17
N PRO A 243 -3.28 -2.38 21.16
CA PRO A 243 -3.83 -2.03 19.85
C PRO A 243 -4.42 -3.25 19.14
N LEU A 244 -5.66 -3.15 18.68
CA LEU A 244 -6.38 -4.26 18.04
C LEU A 244 -5.69 -4.73 16.74
N ASP A 245 -5.24 -3.79 15.93
CA ASP A 245 -4.55 -4.02 14.67
C ASP A 245 -3.24 -4.79 14.85
N MET A 246 -2.42 -4.43 15.84
CA MET A 246 -1.17 -5.17 16.14
C MET A 246 -1.42 -6.61 16.61
N LEU A 247 -2.61 -6.90 17.16
CA LEU A 247 -2.97 -8.24 17.61
C LEU A 247 -3.62 -9.10 16.51
N LEU A 248 -4.43 -8.49 15.64
CA LEU A 248 -5.21 -9.21 14.64
C LEU A 248 -4.54 -9.25 13.26
N THR A 249 -3.84 -8.19 12.87
CA THR A 249 -3.17 -8.09 11.57
C THR A 249 -1.77 -8.69 11.68
N THR A 250 -1.72 -10.03 11.68
CA THR A 250 -0.47 -10.82 11.72
C THR A 250 -0.49 -11.84 10.58
N ARG A 251 0.70 -12.27 10.14
CA ARG A 251 0.81 -13.29 9.08
C ARG A 251 0.23 -14.62 9.52
N PHE A 252 0.39 -14.98 10.80
CA PHE A 252 -0.25 -16.15 11.38
C PHE A 252 -1.78 -16.08 11.29
N MET A 253 -2.39 -14.94 11.62
CA MET A 253 -3.86 -14.78 11.52
C MET A 253 -4.33 -14.82 10.07
N THR A 254 -3.58 -14.27 9.11
CA THR A 254 -3.85 -14.45 7.68
C THR A 254 -3.75 -15.92 7.26
N TYR A 255 -2.68 -16.61 7.66
CA TYR A 255 -2.53 -18.05 7.39
C TYR A 255 -3.70 -18.85 7.96
N LEU A 256 -4.10 -18.60 9.22
CA LEU A 256 -5.28 -19.24 9.80
C LEU A 256 -6.55 -18.94 9.00
N LYS A 257 -6.77 -17.68 8.59
CA LYS A 257 -7.92 -17.30 7.76
C LYS A 257 -7.93 -18.02 6.41
N ASP A 258 -6.76 -18.35 5.86
CA ASP A 258 -6.65 -19.07 4.59
C ASP A 258 -6.82 -20.59 4.75
N GLN A 259 -6.40 -21.16 5.89
CA GLN A 259 -6.57 -22.59 6.19
C GLN A 259 -7.96 -22.94 6.71
N PHE A 260 -8.57 -22.05 7.49
CA PHE A 260 -9.91 -22.21 8.05
C PHE A 260 -10.92 -21.46 7.19
N SER A 261 -12.17 -21.94 7.13
CA SER A 261 -13.19 -21.26 6.33
C SER A 261 -13.35 -19.80 6.75
N PHE A 262 -13.41 -18.89 5.77
CA PHE A 262 -13.70 -17.46 5.96
C PHE A 262 -14.97 -17.21 6.80
N TYR A 263 -15.93 -18.15 6.74
CA TYR A 263 -17.11 -18.17 7.60
C TYR A 263 -16.76 -18.26 9.08
N LEU A 264 -15.86 -19.16 9.49
CA LEU A 264 -15.44 -19.32 10.88
C LEU A 264 -14.68 -18.08 11.39
N ALA A 265 -13.84 -17.48 10.53
CA ALA A 265 -13.17 -16.23 10.85
C ALA A 265 -14.19 -15.10 11.12
N ASN A 266 -15.22 -14.96 10.27
CA ASN A 266 -16.31 -14.02 10.52
C ASN A 266 -17.04 -14.33 11.82
N MET A 267 -17.40 -15.60 12.07
CA MET A 267 -18.08 -15.98 13.32
C MET A 267 -17.26 -15.58 14.56
N PHE A 268 -15.95 -15.86 14.54
CA PHE A 268 -15.06 -15.52 15.64
C PHE A 268 -14.96 -14.00 15.86
N VAL A 269 -14.80 -13.23 14.78
CA VAL A 269 -14.73 -11.76 14.87
C VAL A 269 -16.07 -11.19 15.33
N SER A 270 -17.20 -11.66 14.80
CA SER A 270 -18.55 -11.27 15.23
C SER A 270 -18.77 -11.53 16.72
N TRP A 271 -18.41 -12.73 17.19
CA TRP A 271 -18.49 -13.08 18.61
C TRP A 271 -17.64 -12.13 19.47
N ARG A 272 -16.42 -11.84 19.04
CA ARG A 272 -15.50 -10.95 19.77
C ARG A 272 -16.04 -9.52 19.85
N LEU A 273 -16.55 -8.97 18.75
CA LEU A 273 -17.13 -7.63 18.71
C LEU A 273 -18.41 -7.56 19.55
N ASN A 274 -19.29 -8.56 19.43
CA ASN A 274 -20.53 -8.64 20.20
C ASN A 274 -20.33 -8.83 21.71
N LYS A 275 -19.20 -9.43 22.12
CA LYS A 275 -18.83 -9.50 23.55
C LYS A 275 -18.65 -8.12 24.19
N ARG A 276 -18.28 -7.10 23.39
CA ARG A 276 -18.09 -5.74 23.87
C ARG A 276 -19.32 -4.87 23.64
N ILE A 277 -19.95 -5.01 22.48
CA ILE A 277 -21.11 -4.21 22.07
C ILE A 277 -22.06 -5.17 21.37
N ASP A 278 -23.22 -5.47 21.96
CA ASP A 278 -24.24 -6.22 21.23
C ASP A 278 -24.79 -5.35 20.08
N HIS A 279 -24.27 -5.56 18.87
CA HIS A 279 -24.58 -4.71 17.73
C HIS A 279 -26.06 -4.79 17.35
N LYS A 280 -26.74 -5.90 17.68
CA LYS A 280 -28.17 -6.05 17.43
C LYS A 280 -28.97 -5.16 18.38
N LEU A 281 -28.64 -5.23 19.67
CA LEU A 281 -29.27 -4.44 20.73
C LEU A 281 -29.09 -2.93 20.49
N TYR A 282 -27.93 -2.53 19.96
CA TYR A 282 -27.59 -1.13 19.70
C TYR A 282 -28.08 -0.63 18.31
N SER A 283 -28.85 -1.43 17.56
CA SER A 283 -29.35 -1.09 16.22
C SER A 283 -28.25 -0.82 15.18
N LEU A 284 -27.09 -1.48 15.33
CA LEU A 284 -25.93 -1.32 14.47
C LEU A 284 -25.63 -2.52 13.59
N GLN A 285 -26.17 -3.71 13.90
CA GLN A 285 -25.79 -4.95 13.23
C GLN A 285 -26.21 -4.96 11.74
N PRO A 286 -25.25 -5.08 10.79
CA PRO A 286 -25.57 -5.24 9.39
C PRO A 286 -25.92 -6.69 9.02
N ARG A 287 -26.44 -6.87 7.79
CA ARG A 287 -26.79 -8.19 7.24
C ARG A 287 -25.57 -9.07 6.89
N TYR A 288 -24.38 -8.50 6.84
CA TYR A 288 -23.12 -9.18 6.50
C TYR A 288 -22.17 -9.26 7.71
N GLY A 289 -21.20 -10.17 7.64
CA GLY A 289 -20.20 -10.34 8.69
C GLY A 289 -19.16 -9.20 8.75
N PRO A 290 -18.47 -9.03 9.87
CA PRO A 290 -17.55 -7.90 10.13
C PRO A 290 -16.34 -7.83 9.21
N LEU A 291 -15.98 -8.93 8.54
CA LEU A 291 -14.86 -8.93 7.59
C LEU A 291 -15.29 -8.57 6.16
N HIS A 292 -16.59 -8.41 5.88
CA HIS A 292 -17.11 -8.09 4.55
C HIS A 292 -17.14 -6.59 4.26
N GLN A 293 -16.78 -5.72 5.20
CA GLN A 293 -16.73 -4.28 4.96
C GLN A 293 -15.52 -3.68 5.68
N HIS A 294 -15.02 -2.56 5.16
CA HIS A 294 -14.03 -1.76 5.87
C HIS A 294 -14.54 -1.40 7.27
N PRO A 295 -13.71 -1.56 8.33
CA PRO A 295 -14.14 -1.38 9.70
C PRO A 295 -14.46 0.10 9.97
N MET A 296 -15.53 0.31 10.75
CA MET A 296 -15.79 1.58 11.42
C MET A 296 -15.10 1.52 12.78
N VAL A 297 -14.11 2.38 13.02
CA VAL A 297 -13.29 2.37 14.23
C VAL A 297 -13.66 3.54 15.11
N ASN A 298 -14.29 3.28 16.25
CA ASN A 298 -14.63 4.32 17.21
C ASN A 298 -14.69 3.75 18.63
N ASP A 299 -14.04 4.43 19.57
CA ASP A 299 -13.93 3.95 20.95
C ASP A 299 -15.07 4.38 21.87
N ASP A 300 -15.78 5.44 21.49
CA ASP A 300 -16.74 6.15 22.34
C ASP A 300 -18.19 5.93 21.91
N MET A 301 -18.44 5.58 20.65
CA MET A 301 -19.78 5.47 20.07
C MET A 301 -20.77 4.65 20.93
N PRO A 302 -20.43 3.45 21.43
CA PRO A 302 -21.35 2.68 22.26
C PRO A 302 -21.72 3.40 23.56
N ASN A 303 -20.74 4.07 24.18
CA ASN A 303 -20.96 4.85 25.41
C ASN A 303 -21.87 6.06 25.12
N ARG A 304 -21.79 6.65 23.92
CA ARG A 304 -22.68 7.74 23.51
C ARG A 304 -24.10 7.26 23.25
N ILE A 305 -24.26 6.09 22.65
CA ILE A 305 -25.57 5.49 22.38
C ILE A 305 -26.27 5.11 23.69
N ILE A 306 -25.59 4.40 24.60
CA ILE A 306 -26.21 3.96 25.87
C ILE A 306 -26.60 5.14 26.77
N CYS A 307 -25.88 6.26 26.71
CA CYS A 307 -26.26 7.50 27.41
C CYS A 307 -27.40 8.26 26.72
N GLY A 308 -27.90 7.80 25.56
CA GLY A 308 -28.95 8.47 24.79
C GLY A 308 -28.52 9.78 24.11
N ALA A 309 -27.21 10.07 24.10
CA ALA A 309 -26.64 11.27 23.48
C ALA A 309 -26.53 11.13 21.95
N VAL A 310 -26.38 9.88 21.47
CA VAL A 310 -26.53 9.54 20.05
C VAL A 310 -27.68 8.55 19.91
N LYS A 311 -28.68 8.90 19.10
CA LYS A 311 -29.82 8.02 18.77
C LYS A 311 -29.65 7.48 17.37
N VAL A 312 -29.43 6.17 17.25
CA VAL A 312 -29.36 5.51 15.94
C VAL A 312 -30.75 5.47 15.31
N LYS A 313 -30.83 5.82 14.03
CA LYS A 313 -32.05 5.86 13.22
C LYS A 313 -31.87 5.03 11.95
N THR A 314 -32.99 4.58 11.39
CA THR A 314 -33.01 3.93 10.07
C THR A 314 -32.72 4.94 8.96
N ASP A 315 -32.78 4.48 7.71
CA ASP A 315 -32.49 5.33 6.56
C ASP A 315 -33.48 6.51 6.46
N VAL A 316 -33.01 7.61 5.88
CA VAL A 316 -33.87 8.77 5.62
C VAL A 316 -34.82 8.43 4.48
N LYS A 317 -36.13 8.58 4.73
CA LYS A 317 -37.16 8.44 3.71
C LYS A 317 -37.32 9.73 2.92
N ARG A 318 -37.48 10.85 3.62
CA ARG A 318 -37.56 12.21 3.06
C ARG A 318 -37.28 13.25 4.13
N PHE A 319 -36.87 14.44 3.71
CA PHE A 319 -36.83 15.62 4.55
C PHE A 319 -38.18 16.37 4.50
N THR A 320 -38.47 17.09 5.58
CA THR A 320 -39.52 18.12 5.64
C THR A 320 -38.86 19.47 5.83
N ALA A 321 -39.62 20.57 5.83
CA ALA A 321 -39.06 21.90 6.04
C ALA A 321 -38.21 22.02 7.33
N THR A 322 -38.64 21.40 8.43
CA THR A 322 -38.00 21.52 9.74
C THR A 322 -37.48 20.20 10.32
N GLY A 323 -37.59 19.09 9.58
CA GLY A 323 -37.37 17.76 10.14
C GLY A 323 -37.08 16.67 9.11
N VAL A 324 -37.22 15.42 9.56
CA VAL A 324 -36.91 14.23 8.76
C VAL A 324 -37.87 13.09 9.09
N GLU A 325 -38.31 12.38 8.05
CA GLU A 325 -39.01 11.10 8.16
C GLU A 325 -38.06 9.95 7.83
N PHE A 326 -38.12 8.89 8.62
CA PHE A 326 -37.31 7.69 8.44
C PHE A 326 -38.12 6.54 7.82
N VAL A 327 -37.42 5.56 7.26
CA VAL A 327 -38.04 4.41 6.56
C VAL A 327 -38.89 3.54 7.50
N ASP A 328 -38.58 3.50 8.79
CA ASP A 328 -39.38 2.80 9.80
C ASP A 328 -40.69 3.51 10.20
N GLY A 329 -40.99 4.66 9.59
CA GLY A 329 -42.18 5.46 9.86
C GLY A 329 -42.03 6.41 11.05
N THR A 330 -40.89 6.40 11.75
CA THR A 330 -40.59 7.42 12.76
C THR A 330 -40.21 8.75 12.11
N ALA A 331 -40.40 9.85 12.82
CA ALA A 331 -40.00 11.18 12.37
C ALA A 331 -39.35 11.96 13.52
N GLU A 332 -38.46 12.88 13.18
CA GLU A 332 -37.88 13.84 14.12
C GLU A 332 -38.03 15.25 13.55
N ASP A 333 -38.64 16.13 14.33
CA ASP A 333 -38.84 17.53 13.98
C ASP A 333 -37.79 18.43 14.66
N GLY A 334 -37.74 19.70 14.24
CA GLY A 334 -36.81 20.71 14.73
C GLY A 334 -35.36 20.27 14.58
N ILE A 335 -34.98 19.72 13.43
CA ILE A 335 -33.58 19.43 13.10
C ILE A 335 -32.94 20.73 12.60
N ASP A 336 -31.91 21.19 13.29
CA ASP A 336 -31.24 22.46 12.95
C ASP A 336 -30.14 22.27 11.91
N VAL A 337 -29.47 21.10 11.94
CA VAL A 337 -28.32 20.81 11.08
C VAL A 337 -28.33 19.37 10.60
N VAL A 338 -28.07 19.18 9.31
CA VAL A 338 -27.83 17.88 8.67
C VAL A 338 -26.37 17.81 8.24
N VAL A 339 -25.66 16.77 8.68
CA VAL A 339 -24.30 16.45 8.23
C VAL A 339 -24.32 15.20 7.37
N LEU A 340 -24.05 15.37 6.08
CA LEU A 340 -23.94 14.29 5.12
C LEU A 340 -22.55 13.66 5.25
N ALA A 341 -22.47 12.51 5.91
CA ALA A 341 -21.27 11.67 6.01
C ALA A 341 -21.30 10.55 4.96
N THR A 342 -21.67 10.93 3.74
CA THR A 342 -21.99 10.04 2.61
C THR A 342 -20.78 9.64 1.77
N GLY A 343 -19.59 10.16 2.12
CA GLY A 343 -18.32 9.74 1.55
C GLY A 343 -17.86 10.64 0.41
N TYR A 344 -17.00 10.08 -0.45
CA TYR A 344 -16.27 10.83 -1.45
C TYR A 344 -16.31 10.08 -2.78
N SER A 345 -16.20 10.83 -3.86
CA SER A 345 -15.85 10.35 -5.18
C SER A 345 -14.40 10.69 -5.49
N PHE A 346 -13.87 10.09 -6.55
CA PHE A 346 -12.52 10.38 -7.02
C PHE A 346 -12.47 10.27 -8.53
N GLY A 347 -11.54 11.01 -9.13
CA GLY A 347 -11.26 11.00 -10.54
C GLY A 347 -9.89 11.61 -10.80
N PHE A 348 -9.48 11.57 -12.06
CA PHE A 348 -8.22 12.14 -12.52
C PHE A 348 -8.49 13.08 -13.70
N PRO A 349 -9.18 14.21 -13.48
CA PRO A 349 -9.68 15.09 -14.56
C PRO A 349 -8.57 15.73 -15.40
N PHE A 350 -7.34 15.74 -14.87
CA PHE A 350 -6.13 16.21 -15.54
C PHE A 350 -5.45 15.13 -16.40
N ILE A 351 -6.02 13.92 -16.49
CA ILE A 351 -5.53 12.82 -17.35
C ILE A 351 -6.60 12.54 -18.40
N ASP A 352 -6.18 12.25 -19.63
CA ASP A 352 -7.09 11.83 -20.70
C ASP A 352 -7.85 10.56 -20.31
N LYS A 353 -9.17 10.53 -20.59
CA LYS A 353 -10.03 9.38 -20.33
C LYS A 353 -9.63 8.14 -21.12
N GLU A 354 -8.97 8.32 -22.27
CA GLU A 354 -8.39 7.21 -23.03
C GLU A 354 -7.24 6.50 -22.28
N VAL A 355 -6.60 7.20 -21.33
CA VAL A 355 -5.53 6.65 -20.50
C VAL A 355 -6.11 6.04 -19.22
N ILE A 356 -6.91 6.81 -18.48
CA ILE A 356 -7.59 6.36 -17.26
C ILE A 356 -8.97 6.99 -17.23
N ASP A 357 -10.01 6.16 -17.13
CA ASP A 357 -11.36 6.61 -16.83
C ASP A 357 -11.83 6.04 -15.50
N VAL A 358 -12.60 6.83 -14.75
CA VAL A 358 -13.22 6.42 -13.50
C VAL A 358 -14.73 6.50 -13.69
N ILE A 359 -15.36 5.34 -13.81
CA ILE A 359 -16.80 5.23 -14.05
C ILE A 359 -17.43 4.69 -12.76
N ASP A 360 -18.38 5.42 -12.18
CA ASP A 360 -19.09 5.02 -10.96
C ASP A 360 -18.19 4.69 -9.74
N ASN A 361 -17.06 5.39 -9.59
CA ASN A 361 -15.98 5.10 -8.62
C ASN A 361 -15.26 3.75 -8.83
N GLU A 362 -15.38 3.16 -10.02
CA GLU A 362 -14.60 2.00 -10.44
C GLU A 362 -13.46 2.43 -11.36
N ILE A 363 -12.30 1.80 -11.16
CA ILE A 363 -11.11 2.07 -11.95
C ILE A 363 -10.38 0.74 -12.20
N ASP A 364 -9.98 0.52 -13.45
CA ASP A 364 -9.25 -0.66 -13.88
C ASP A 364 -7.74 -0.42 -13.79
N LEU A 365 -7.16 -0.70 -12.63
CA LEU A 365 -5.71 -0.63 -12.41
C LEU A 365 -5.15 -2.00 -12.04
N TYR A 366 -4.10 -2.43 -12.74
CA TYR A 366 -3.37 -3.62 -12.34
C TYR A 366 -2.67 -3.34 -11.00
N GLN A 367 -2.95 -4.20 -10.02
CA GLN A 367 -2.47 -4.04 -8.65
C GLN A 367 -2.84 -2.69 -8.02
N ASN A 368 -3.92 -2.02 -8.45
CA ASN A 368 -4.27 -0.65 -8.01
C ASN A 368 -3.13 0.37 -8.20
N VAL A 369 -2.23 0.14 -9.17
CA VAL A 369 -1.07 1.01 -9.46
C VAL A 369 -0.90 1.28 -10.94
N PHE A 370 -0.93 0.24 -11.78
CA PHE A 370 -0.49 0.34 -13.17
C PHE A 370 -1.64 0.38 -14.16
N VAL A 371 -1.53 1.23 -15.17
CA VAL A 371 -2.50 1.33 -16.26
C VAL A 371 -2.26 0.18 -17.26
N PRO A 372 -3.27 -0.66 -17.55
CA PRO A 372 -3.05 -1.90 -18.30
C PRO A 372 -2.70 -1.68 -19.77
N ASP A 373 -3.32 -0.71 -20.45
CA ASP A 373 -3.22 -0.55 -21.92
C ASP A 373 -2.22 0.52 -22.37
N LEU A 374 -1.24 0.86 -21.53
CA LEU A 374 -0.14 1.72 -21.95
C LEU A 374 0.88 0.93 -22.78
N ASP A 375 1.25 1.46 -23.95
CA ASP A 375 2.36 0.93 -24.75
C ASP A 375 3.70 0.92 -23.98
N ARG A 376 3.84 1.87 -23.05
CA ARG A 376 4.99 2.03 -22.16
C ARG A 376 4.49 2.26 -20.75
N HIS A 377 4.84 1.37 -19.82
CA HIS A 377 4.46 1.50 -18.42
C HIS A 377 5.32 2.53 -17.68
N THR A 378 5.11 3.81 -17.99
CA THR A 378 5.81 4.98 -17.42
C THR A 378 4.91 5.87 -16.55
N MET A 379 3.70 5.39 -16.21
CA MET A 379 2.77 6.04 -15.30
C MET A 379 2.36 5.09 -14.18
N ALA A 380 2.23 5.61 -12.96
CA ALA A 380 1.74 4.87 -11.79
C ALA A 380 0.79 5.73 -10.94
N ILE A 381 -0.29 5.12 -10.46
CA ILE A 381 -1.25 5.73 -9.53
C ILE A 381 -0.97 5.19 -8.13
N ILE A 382 -0.73 6.08 -7.16
CA ILE A 382 -0.31 5.69 -5.80
C ILE A 382 -1.30 6.20 -4.77
N GLY A 383 -1.69 5.33 -3.83
CA GLY A 383 -2.63 5.64 -2.76
C GLY A 383 -4.11 5.63 -3.19
N CYS A 384 -4.41 5.20 -4.41
CA CYS A 384 -5.78 4.88 -4.84
C CYS A 384 -6.14 3.45 -4.42
N VAL A 385 -6.15 3.21 -3.10
CA VAL A 385 -6.35 1.88 -2.51
C VAL A 385 -6.97 2.00 -1.12
N GLN A 386 -7.81 1.04 -0.75
CA GLN A 386 -8.45 0.92 0.57
C GLN A 386 -8.10 -0.43 1.20
N PRO A 387 -6.95 -0.53 1.88
CA PRO A 387 -6.56 -1.74 2.59
C PRO A 387 -7.29 -1.83 3.94
N PHE A 388 -7.46 -3.04 4.47
CA PHE A 388 -7.71 -3.26 5.90
C PHE A 388 -6.41 -2.98 6.71
N GLY A 389 -6.02 -1.72 6.81
CA GLY A 389 -4.79 -1.28 7.49
C GLY A 389 -4.33 0.12 7.04
N ALA A 390 -3.07 0.47 7.30
CA ALA A 390 -2.56 1.82 7.01
C ALA A 390 -2.18 2.01 5.53
N VAL A 391 -2.51 3.17 4.99
CA VAL A 391 -2.18 3.54 3.60
C VAL A 391 -0.70 3.91 3.43
N CYS A 392 -0.04 4.51 4.43
CA CYS A 392 1.35 4.97 4.31
C CYS A 392 2.34 3.86 3.87
N PRO A 393 2.42 2.69 4.54
CA PRO A 393 3.31 1.62 4.09
C PRO A 393 2.88 0.99 2.77
N VAL A 394 1.57 1.01 2.47
CA VAL A 394 1.05 0.53 1.19
C VAL A 394 1.50 1.44 0.05
N ALA A 395 1.33 2.75 0.20
CA ALA A 395 1.77 3.74 -0.77
C ALA A 395 3.30 3.67 -1.00
N GLU A 396 4.09 3.53 0.07
CA GLU A 396 5.53 3.31 -0.05
C GLU A 396 5.86 2.05 -0.87
N MET A 397 5.18 0.92 -0.59
CA MET A 397 5.41 -0.32 -1.32
C MET A 397 4.98 -0.21 -2.79
N GLN A 398 3.87 0.48 -3.06
CA GLN A 398 3.44 0.81 -4.42
C GLN A 398 4.51 1.66 -5.14
N CYS A 399 5.06 2.68 -4.47
CA CYS A 399 6.15 3.49 -5.02
C CYS A 399 7.38 2.65 -5.34
N ARG A 400 7.83 1.80 -4.40
CA ARG A 400 8.98 0.90 -4.62
C ARG A 400 8.77 -0.03 -5.81
N ALA A 401 7.57 -0.57 -5.99
CA ALA A 401 7.23 -1.37 -7.16
C ALA A 401 7.23 -0.52 -8.44
N ALA A 402 6.62 0.66 -8.43
CA ALA A 402 6.51 1.55 -9.58
C ALA A 402 7.89 2.01 -10.11
N VAL A 403 8.77 2.52 -9.25
CA VAL A 403 10.11 2.97 -9.66
C VAL A 403 10.96 1.83 -10.23
N ARG A 404 10.76 0.60 -9.73
CA ARG A 404 11.41 -0.60 -10.25
C ARG A 404 10.91 -0.98 -11.64
N VAL A 405 9.60 -0.90 -11.87
CA VAL A 405 9.00 -1.10 -13.20
C VAL A 405 9.51 -0.04 -14.19
N PHE A 406 9.54 1.24 -13.79
CA PHE A 406 10.03 2.34 -14.63
C PHE A 406 11.45 2.10 -15.15
N LYS A 407 12.37 1.70 -14.26
CA LYS A 407 13.76 1.39 -14.63
C LYS A 407 13.90 0.23 -15.62
N VAL A 408 12.92 -0.67 -15.66
CA VAL A 408 12.90 -1.79 -16.60
C VAL A 408 12.18 -1.44 -17.91
N ALA A 409 11.16 -0.56 -17.86
CA ALA A 409 10.35 -0.13 -19.00
C ALA A 409 11.14 0.60 -20.10
N VAL A 410 12.27 1.22 -19.76
CA VAL A 410 13.12 1.96 -20.71
C VAL A 410 14.10 1.07 -21.49
N CYS A 411 14.11 -0.25 -21.24
CA CYS A 411 15.03 -1.17 -21.91
C CYS A 411 14.34 -2.25 -22.78
N PRO A 412 13.46 -1.91 -23.75
CA PRO A 412 12.84 -2.90 -24.66
C PRO A 412 13.89 -3.61 -25.54
N MET A 413 14.97 -2.91 -25.89
CA MET A 413 16.11 -3.48 -26.62
C MET A 413 16.78 -4.63 -25.85
N ALA A 414 16.88 -4.52 -24.52
CA ALA A 414 17.46 -5.60 -23.71
C ALA A 414 16.52 -6.80 -23.60
N GLU A 415 15.20 -6.61 -23.67
CA GLU A 415 14.25 -7.73 -23.74
C GLU A 415 14.38 -8.48 -25.06
N MET A 416 14.41 -7.76 -26.19
CA MET A 416 14.58 -8.36 -27.51
C MET A 416 15.95 -9.02 -27.65
N GLN A 417 17.02 -8.38 -27.16
CA GLN A 417 18.38 -8.93 -27.16
C GLN A 417 18.51 -10.11 -26.20
N CYS A 418 17.94 -10.08 -24.98
CA CYS A 418 17.95 -11.24 -24.08
C CYS A 418 17.13 -12.41 -24.62
N ARG A 419 15.93 -12.17 -25.17
CA ARG A 419 15.11 -13.23 -25.79
C ARG A 419 15.80 -13.84 -27.01
N THR A 420 16.45 -13.00 -27.83
CA THR A 420 17.23 -13.44 -28.98
C THR A 420 18.48 -14.21 -28.54
N ALA A 421 19.23 -13.70 -27.56
CA ALA A 421 20.40 -14.38 -27.00
C ALA A 421 20.03 -15.73 -26.38
N ILE A 422 18.91 -15.83 -25.65
CA ILE A 422 18.41 -17.10 -25.09
C ILE A 422 18.01 -18.08 -26.21
N LYS A 423 17.36 -17.61 -27.28
CA LYS A 423 17.03 -18.46 -28.44
C LYS A 423 18.29 -18.94 -29.14
N VAL A 424 19.26 -18.06 -29.38
CA VAL A 424 20.56 -18.39 -29.99
C VAL A 424 21.34 -19.37 -29.13
N PHE A 425 21.37 -19.19 -27.80
CA PHE A 425 22.07 -20.07 -26.87
C PHE A 425 21.40 -21.45 -26.75
N LYS A 426 20.06 -21.51 -26.73
CA LYS A 426 19.32 -22.78 -26.78
C LYS A 426 19.54 -23.54 -28.09
N VAL A 427 19.62 -22.83 -29.22
CA VAL A 427 19.94 -23.42 -30.53
C VAL A 427 21.40 -23.90 -30.58
N ALA A 428 22.34 -23.17 -29.97
CA ALA A 428 23.74 -23.57 -29.88
C ALA A 428 23.94 -24.84 -29.02
N ILE A 429 23.27 -24.93 -27.86
CA ILE A 429 23.27 -26.13 -27.01
C ILE A 429 22.60 -27.30 -27.73
N TRP A 430 21.48 -27.05 -28.44
CA TRP A 430 20.81 -28.09 -29.22
C TRP A 430 21.68 -28.60 -30.38
N ARG A 431 22.39 -27.71 -31.09
CA ARG A 431 23.36 -28.10 -32.12
C ARG A 431 24.55 -28.87 -31.54
N GLN A 432 25.10 -28.48 -30.39
CA GLN A 432 26.16 -29.25 -29.71
C GLN A 432 25.70 -30.64 -29.23
N ARG A 433 24.44 -30.78 -28.81
CA ARG A 433 23.85 -32.08 -28.45
C ARG A 433 23.48 -32.93 -29.67
N GLY A 434 23.18 -32.30 -30.81
CA GLY A 434 22.88 -32.98 -32.07
C GLY A 434 24.13 -33.39 -32.87
N SER A 435 25.27 -32.70 -32.69
CA SER A 435 26.54 -33.04 -33.31
C SER A 435 27.47 -33.75 -32.32
N PHE A 436 27.08 -34.94 -31.89
CA PHE A 436 28.06 -35.95 -31.46
C PHE A 436 28.37 -36.89 -32.62
N VAL A 437 28.76 -36.33 -33.77
CA VAL A 437 29.53 -37.03 -34.82
C VAL A 437 30.43 -36.00 -35.51
N ASP A 438 31.72 -36.11 -35.20
CA ASP A 438 32.93 -35.71 -35.92
C ASP A 438 33.22 -34.26 -36.39
N ARG A 439 34.42 -33.83 -35.95
CA ARG A 439 35.37 -32.88 -36.55
C ARG A 439 34.97 -31.40 -36.65
N LEU A 440 35.33 -30.63 -35.62
CA LEU A 440 35.86 -29.27 -35.78
C LEU A 440 37.04 -29.04 -34.81
N SER A 441 38.16 -28.54 -35.33
CA SER A 441 39.38 -28.22 -34.58
C SER A 441 39.24 -26.93 -33.76
N PRO A 442 40.08 -26.71 -32.72
CA PRO A 442 39.85 -25.68 -31.69
C PRO A 442 39.98 -24.21 -32.13
N LEU A 443 40.20 -23.94 -33.42
CA LEU A 443 40.53 -22.60 -33.95
C LEU A 443 39.33 -21.81 -34.51
N SER A 444 38.10 -22.33 -34.42
CA SER A 444 36.93 -21.71 -35.09
C SER A 444 36.07 -20.78 -34.22
N VAL A 445 36.26 -20.74 -32.89
CA VAL A 445 35.35 -19.97 -32.01
C VAL A 445 35.84 -18.53 -31.80
N SER A 446 37.15 -18.28 -31.73
CA SER A 446 37.67 -16.90 -31.57
C SER A 446 37.57 -16.08 -32.87
N SER A 447 37.66 -16.73 -34.03
CA SER A 447 37.56 -16.08 -35.34
C SER A 447 36.15 -15.60 -35.64
N VAL A 448 35.12 -16.34 -35.22
CA VAL A 448 33.70 -15.96 -35.35
C VAL A 448 33.37 -14.75 -34.47
N TRP A 449 33.86 -14.73 -33.22
CA TRP A 449 33.62 -13.59 -32.32
C TRP A 449 34.42 -12.33 -32.70
N SER A 450 35.63 -12.47 -33.24
CA SER A 450 36.39 -11.31 -33.74
C SER A 450 35.72 -10.65 -34.96
N ARG A 451 35.06 -11.44 -35.82
CA ARG A 451 34.40 -10.95 -37.05
C ARG A 451 33.02 -10.32 -36.81
N VAL A 452 32.32 -10.75 -35.76
CA VAL A 452 31.09 -10.10 -35.28
C VAL A 452 31.39 -8.77 -34.58
N ALA A 453 32.53 -8.68 -33.88
CA ALA A 453 32.98 -7.45 -33.24
C ALA A 453 33.56 -6.41 -34.22
N SER A 454 34.03 -6.83 -35.40
CA SER A 454 34.69 -5.96 -36.39
C SER A 454 33.78 -5.46 -37.53
N GLY A 455 32.46 -5.68 -37.45
CA GLY A 455 31.49 -5.09 -38.40
C GLY A 455 31.62 -5.51 -39.87
N GLY A 456 32.14 -6.71 -40.17
CA GLY A 456 32.30 -7.20 -41.55
C GLY A 456 31.08 -7.93 -42.12
N ASP A 457 30.94 -7.89 -43.45
CA ASP A 457 29.79 -8.22 -44.34
C ASP A 457 29.20 -9.66 -44.30
N ALA A 458 29.15 -10.33 -43.15
CA ALA A 458 28.47 -11.64 -43.01
C ALA A 458 26.99 -11.52 -42.61
N VAL A 459 26.36 -10.34 -42.78
CA VAL A 459 24.98 -10.07 -42.35
C VAL A 459 23.94 -10.41 -43.42
N SER A 460 24.36 -10.80 -44.63
CA SER A 460 23.43 -11.16 -45.71
C SER A 460 22.73 -12.53 -45.54
N THR A 461 23.19 -13.40 -44.64
CA THR A 461 22.61 -14.76 -44.47
C THR A 461 21.52 -14.85 -43.40
N ILE A 462 21.26 -13.79 -42.61
CA ILE A 462 20.27 -13.81 -41.51
C ILE A 462 19.26 -12.66 -41.57
N GLY A 463 19.30 -11.79 -42.58
CA GLY A 463 18.21 -10.84 -42.85
C GLY A 463 17.94 -9.82 -41.73
N VAL A 464 19.00 -9.27 -41.12
CA VAL A 464 18.87 -8.19 -40.13
C VAL A 464 19.67 -6.99 -40.63
N GLN A 465 19.01 -5.85 -40.88
CA GLN A 465 19.69 -4.62 -41.30
C GLN A 465 20.59 -4.03 -40.19
N PRO A 466 21.70 -3.35 -40.52
CA PRO A 466 22.63 -2.83 -39.53
C PRO A 466 22.21 -1.44 -39.03
N PHE A 467 22.00 -1.30 -37.72
CA PHE A 467 22.01 -0.01 -37.02
C PHE A 467 22.65 -0.22 -35.65
N VAL A 468 24.00 -0.19 -35.62
CA VAL A 468 24.79 -0.24 -34.38
C VAL A 468 25.94 0.73 -34.49
N ALA A 469 25.74 1.94 -33.98
CA ALA A 469 26.78 2.80 -33.44
C ALA A 469 26.10 3.67 -32.38
N GLU A 470 26.78 3.93 -31.26
CA GLU A 470 26.35 4.79 -30.14
C GLU A 470 25.51 4.12 -29.02
N CYS A 471 26.12 3.20 -28.27
CA CYS A 471 25.66 2.91 -26.90
C CYS A 471 26.85 2.60 -25.96
N PRO A 472 27.22 3.51 -25.04
CA PRO A 472 28.39 3.35 -24.14
C PRO A 472 28.30 2.15 -23.17
N VAL A 473 27.10 1.59 -22.97
CA VAL A 473 26.85 0.48 -22.04
C VAL A 473 27.45 -0.85 -22.55
N VAL A 474 27.60 -0.99 -23.86
CA VAL A 474 28.12 -2.23 -24.49
C VAL A 474 29.62 -2.40 -24.26
N GLU A 475 30.38 -1.30 -24.20
CA GLU A 475 31.83 -1.35 -24.01
C GLU A 475 32.23 -1.79 -22.59
N MET A 476 31.43 -1.39 -21.59
CA MET A 476 31.63 -1.76 -20.20
C MET A 476 31.27 -3.23 -19.92
N GLN A 477 30.27 -3.77 -20.63
CA GLN A 477 29.88 -5.19 -20.54
C GLN A 477 30.85 -6.14 -21.27
N SER A 478 31.45 -5.68 -22.37
CA SER A 478 32.52 -6.38 -23.09
C SER A 478 33.76 -6.62 -22.20
N ARG A 479 34.22 -5.59 -21.48
CA ARG A 479 35.39 -5.70 -20.59
C ARG A 479 35.13 -6.60 -19.37
N ALA A 480 33.89 -6.65 -18.86
CA ALA A 480 33.50 -7.54 -17.76
C ALA A 480 33.47 -9.01 -18.19
N MET A 481 32.93 -9.32 -19.38
CA MET A 481 32.92 -10.69 -19.91
C MET A 481 34.32 -11.17 -20.33
N SER A 482 35.18 -10.29 -20.84
CA SER A 482 36.56 -10.63 -21.19
C SER A 482 37.41 -11.00 -19.95
N ARG A 483 37.17 -10.35 -18.81
CA ARG A 483 37.85 -10.67 -17.53
C ARG A 483 37.42 -12.01 -16.94
N VAL A 484 36.18 -12.44 -17.14
CA VAL A 484 35.69 -13.76 -16.70
C VAL A 484 36.33 -14.89 -17.51
N PHE A 485 36.65 -14.67 -18.79
CA PHE A 485 37.26 -15.69 -19.64
C PHE A 485 38.77 -15.89 -19.43
N THR A 486 39.45 -14.98 -18.71
CA THR A 486 40.91 -15.07 -18.49
C THR A 486 41.28 -15.81 -17.19
N PHE A 487 40.31 -16.19 -16.35
CA PHE A 487 40.55 -16.96 -15.13
C PHE A 487 39.74 -18.26 -15.16
N GLN A 488 40.46 -19.39 -15.09
CA GLN A 488 39.99 -20.77 -14.95
C GLN A 488 39.42 -21.47 -16.20
N ILE A 489 40.33 -22.14 -16.91
CA ILE A 489 40.08 -23.43 -17.55
C ILE A 489 39.72 -24.43 -16.42
N MET A 490 38.44 -24.52 -16.06
CA MET A 490 37.92 -25.56 -15.18
C MET A 490 36.73 -26.23 -15.86
N SER A 491 36.73 -27.57 -15.79
CA SER A 491 35.65 -28.53 -16.09
C SER A 491 34.29 -27.90 -16.47
N THR A 492 33.82 -28.26 -17.68
CA THR A 492 32.53 -27.86 -18.27
C THR A 492 31.32 -28.03 -17.34
N SER A 493 31.34 -29.01 -16.42
CA SER A 493 30.24 -29.22 -15.47
C SER A 493 30.15 -28.21 -14.32
N LYS A 494 31.26 -27.54 -13.98
CA LYS A 494 31.29 -26.46 -12.96
C LYS A 494 30.93 -25.10 -13.55
N ILE A 495 31.16 -24.90 -14.86
CA ILE A 495 30.75 -23.70 -15.59
C ILE A 495 29.24 -23.72 -15.79
N ASP A 496 28.65 -24.82 -16.23
CA ASP A 496 27.20 -24.94 -16.44
C ASP A 496 26.42 -24.67 -15.13
N ASN A 497 26.81 -25.29 -14.02
CA ASN A 497 26.11 -25.09 -12.75
C ASN A 497 26.24 -23.68 -12.18
N ASN A 498 27.39 -23.01 -12.34
CA ASN A 498 27.55 -21.63 -11.87
C ASN A 498 26.89 -20.64 -12.83
N LEU A 499 26.98 -20.85 -14.14
CA LEU A 499 26.36 -19.98 -15.13
C LEU A 499 24.84 -20.09 -15.10
N ASP A 500 24.25 -21.28 -14.92
CA ASP A 500 22.81 -21.45 -14.67
C ASP A 500 22.38 -20.82 -13.34
N LEU A 501 23.24 -20.80 -12.31
CA LEU A 501 22.96 -20.10 -11.06
C LEU A 501 23.02 -18.58 -11.22
N TYR A 502 23.97 -18.06 -11.99
CA TYR A 502 24.17 -16.62 -12.24
C TYR A 502 23.15 -16.06 -13.22
N VAL A 503 22.91 -16.75 -14.34
CA VAL A 503 21.86 -16.46 -15.32
C VAL A 503 20.49 -16.70 -14.70
N GLY A 504 20.33 -17.74 -13.88
CA GLY A 504 19.12 -17.98 -13.09
C GLY A 504 18.85 -16.86 -12.09
N LYS A 505 19.85 -16.43 -11.31
CA LYS A 505 19.71 -15.27 -10.40
C LYS A 505 19.46 -13.97 -11.15
N PHE A 506 20.14 -13.73 -12.27
CA PHE A 506 19.98 -12.55 -13.12
C PHE A 506 18.60 -12.50 -13.80
N LEU A 507 18.11 -13.62 -14.32
CA LEU A 507 16.77 -13.77 -14.90
C LEU A 507 15.67 -13.73 -13.85
N THR A 508 15.93 -14.21 -12.63
CA THR A 508 14.96 -14.15 -11.51
C THR A 508 14.87 -12.73 -10.95
N LEU A 509 15.99 -11.98 -10.90
CA LEU A 509 16.02 -10.55 -10.58
C LEU A 509 15.32 -9.72 -11.67
N LYS A 510 15.50 -10.07 -12.95
CA LYS A 510 14.83 -9.39 -14.06
C LYS A 510 13.34 -9.72 -14.17
N ARG A 511 12.92 -10.98 -14.06
CA ARG A 511 11.50 -11.39 -14.14
C ARG A 511 10.60 -10.69 -13.11
N LYS A 512 11.15 -10.28 -11.97
CA LYS A 512 10.37 -9.72 -10.87
C LYS A 512 9.89 -8.29 -11.11
N ALA A 513 10.49 -7.52 -12.03
CA ALA A 513 10.10 -6.12 -12.27
C ALA A 513 9.36 -5.89 -13.60
N PHE A 514 8.99 -6.96 -14.32
CA PHE A 514 8.17 -6.85 -15.53
C PHE A 514 6.70 -6.98 -15.18
N LEU A 515 5.88 -6.09 -15.74
CA LEU A 515 4.45 -6.26 -15.76
C LEU A 515 4.07 -7.34 -16.80
N PRO A 516 3.00 -8.10 -16.55
CA PRO A 516 2.48 -9.03 -17.54
C PRO A 516 1.84 -8.27 -18.71
N SER A 517 1.42 -8.98 -19.76
CA SER A 517 0.76 -8.36 -20.91
C SER A 517 -0.53 -7.65 -20.53
N ALA A 518 -0.99 -6.69 -21.35
CA ALA A 518 -2.26 -5.98 -21.13
C ALA A 518 -3.44 -6.93 -20.94
N ALA A 519 -3.50 -8.02 -21.72
CA ALA A 519 -4.54 -9.04 -21.60
C ALA A 519 -4.52 -9.77 -20.24
N GLU A 520 -3.33 -10.15 -19.77
CA GLU A 520 -3.14 -10.79 -18.46
C GLU A 520 -3.46 -9.82 -17.31
N MET A 521 -3.05 -8.54 -17.44
CA MET A 521 -3.39 -7.50 -16.46
C MET A 521 -4.91 -7.30 -16.37
N ARG A 522 -5.61 -7.19 -17.50
CA ARG A 522 -7.08 -7.08 -17.53
C ARG A 522 -7.76 -8.33 -16.97
N GLN A 523 -7.21 -9.52 -17.21
CA GLN A 523 -7.72 -10.74 -16.60
C GLN A 523 -7.55 -10.72 -15.06
N ALA A 524 -6.39 -10.28 -14.58
CA ALA A 524 -6.14 -10.15 -13.15
C ALA A 524 -7.06 -9.10 -12.48
N ILE A 525 -7.30 -7.97 -13.14
CA ILE A 525 -8.26 -6.94 -12.68
C ILE A 525 -9.66 -7.54 -12.57
N ARG A 526 -10.16 -8.22 -13.61
CA ARG A 526 -11.47 -8.88 -13.57
C ARG A 526 -11.56 -9.92 -12.46
N ALA A 527 -10.50 -10.72 -12.26
CA ALA A 527 -10.45 -11.70 -11.17
C ALA A 527 -10.49 -11.03 -9.79
N GLN A 528 -9.78 -9.91 -9.62
CA GLN A 528 -9.80 -9.13 -8.38
C GLN A 528 -11.17 -8.50 -8.12
N HIS A 529 -11.82 -7.93 -9.15
CA HIS A 529 -13.17 -7.38 -9.02
C HIS A 529 -14.19 -8.47 -8.66
N ALA A 530 -14.12 -9.63 -9.31
CA ALA A 530 -14.97 -10.78 -8.98
C ALA A 530 -14.74 -11.26 -7.54
N PHE A 531 -13.48 -11.36 -7.11
CA PHE A 531 -13.14 -11.67 -5.72
C PHE A 531 -13.73 -10.64 -4.76
N ASN A 532 -13.55 -9.35 -5.01
CA ASN A 532 -14.07 -8.28 -4.15
C ASN A 532 -15.59 -8.30 -4.06
N THR A 533 -16.31 -8.51 -5.17
CA THR A 533 -17.77 -8.63 -5.21
C THR A 533 -18.28 -9.83 -4.41
N GLN A 534 -17.55 -10.95 -4.41
CA GLN A 534 -17.90 -12.11 -3.60
C GLN A 534 -17.53 -11.90 -2.11
N ARG A 535 -16.42 -11.22 -1.85
CA ARG A 535 -15.76 -11.13 -0.54
C ARG A 535 -16.30 -10.00 0.33
N TYR A 536 -16.76 -8.91 -0.27
CA TYR A 536 -17.16 -7.69 0.42
C TYR A 536 -18.62 -7.30 0.12
N ALA A 537 -19.22 -6.55 1.04
CA ALA A 537 -20.63 -6.15 1.00
C ALA A 537 -20.81 -4.89 0.14
N PRO A 538 -21.76 -4.84 -0.82
CA PRO A 538 -21.84 -3.83 -1.87
C PRO A 538 -21.65 -2.36 -1.44
N SER A 539 -20.78 -1.63 -2.14
CA SER A 539 -20.35 -0.25 -1.84
C SER A 539 -19.66 0.37 -3.05
N ARG A 540 -19.68 1.71 -3.19
CA ARG A 540 -18.98 2.46 -4.24
C ARG A 540 -17.44 2.50 -4.11
N ARG A 541 -16.88 1.58 -3.33
CA ARG A 541 -15.45 1.50 -3.00
C ARG A 541 -14.89 0.09 -3.22
N HIS A 542 -15.63 -0.82 -3.85
CA HIS A 542 -15.24 -2.23 -4.01
C HIS A 542 -14.03 -2.42 -4.91
N SER A 543 -13.91 -1.60 -5.96
CA SER A 543 -12.81 -1.63 -6.94
C SER A 543 -11.43 -1.51 -6.26
N ILE A 544 -11.31 -0.64 -5.25
CA ILE A 544 -10.03 -0.32 -4.62
C ILE A 544 -9.78 -1.05 -3.28
N GLN A 545 -10.66 -1.97 -2.87
CA GLN A 545 -10.50 -2.73 -1.62
C GLN A 545 -9.49 -3.87 -1.76
N VAL A 546 -8.60 -3.99 -0.77
CA VAL A 546 -7.57 -5.05 -0.74
C VAL A 546 -7.34 -5.62 0.65
N GLU A 547 -6.95 -6.89 0.70
CA GLU A 547 -6.42 -7.50 1.92
C GLU A 547 -4.94 -7.14 2.06
N ILE A 548 -4.56 -6.51 3.18
CA ILE A 548 -3.27 -5.81 3.28
C ILE A 548 -2.04 -6.72 3.12
N ILE A 549 -1.99 -7.90 3.77
CA ILE A 549 -0.81 -8.77 3.73
C ILE A 549 -0.60 -9.38 2.34
N PRO A 550 -1.61 -10.05 1.71
CA PRO A 550 -1.43 -10.58 0.37
C PRO A 550 -1.08 -9.50 -0.66
N TYR A 551 -1.71 -8.33 -0.56
CA TYR A 551 -1.46 -7.22 -1.47
C TYR A 551 -0.02 -6.68 -1.33
N MET A 552 0.43 -6.45 -0.10
CA MET A 552 1.80 -6.03 0.17
C MET A 552 2.83 -7.07 -0.28
N ASP A 553 2.55 -8.37 -0.12
CA ASP A 553 3.44 -9.43 -0.59
C ASP A 553 3.51 -9.51 -2.12
N GLN A 554 2.41 -9.25 -2.84
CA GLN A 554 2.39 -9.14 -4.30
C GLN A 554 3.21 -7.95 -4.80
N LEU A 555 3.02 -6.77 -4.21
CA LEU A 555 3.83 -5.59 -4.56
C LEU A 555 5.31 -5.79 -4.19
N ALA A 556 5.59 -6.45 -3.06
CA ALA A 556 6.96 -6.76 -2.66
C ALA A 556 7.65 -7.74 -3.62
N GLN A 557 6.91 -8.61 -4.33
CA GLN A 557 7.47 -9.40 -5.43
C GLN A 557 7.89 -8.50 -6.59
N LEU A 558 7.06 -7.52 -6.96
CA LEU A 558 7.39 -6.54 -8.00
C LEU A 558 8.59 -5.66 -7.64
N ALA A 559 8.64 -5.22 -6.39
CA ALA A 559 9.77 -4.45 -5.84
C ALA A 559 11.03 -5.29 -5.59
N GLY A 560 10.93 -6.63 -5.63
CA GLY A 560 12.05 -7.54 -5.37
C GLY A 560 12.48 -7.65 -3.90
N CYS A 561 11.61 -7.28 -2.96
CA CYS A 561 11.86 -7.26 -1.51
C CYS A 561 10.94 -8.19 -0.70
N SER A 562 10.41 -9.25 -1.33
CA SER A 562 9.59 -10.25 -0.66
C SER A 562 10.29 -10.86 0.56
N VAL A 563 9.53 -11.06 1.63
CA VAL A 563 10.03 -11.72 2.84
C VAL A 563 10.33 -13.19 2.54
N GLN A 564 11.59 -13.59 2.73
CA GLN A 564 12.03 -14.96 2.47
C GLN A 564 11.88 -15.82 3.72
N PHE A 565 10.66 -16.24 4.05
CA PHE A 565 10.35 -16.94 5.32
C PHE A 565 11.18 -18.19 5.57
N GLY A 566 11.33 -19.09 4.59
CA GLY A 566 12.11 -20.31 4.77
C GLY A 566 13.58 -20.02 5.09
N HIS A 567 14.18 -19.05 4.39
CA HIS A 567 15.54 -18.60 4.66
C HIS A 567 15.64 -17.93 6.04
N LEU A 568 14.67 -17.08 6.40
CA LEU A 568 14.64 -16.39 7.69
C LEU A 568 14.52 -17.39 8.85
N LEU A 569 13.71 -18.44 8.71
CA LEU A 569 13.56 -19.48 9.73
C LEU A 569 14.86 -20.24 10.00
N LEU A 570 15.67 -20.46 8.96
CA LEU A 570 16.96 -21.15 9.06
C LEU A 570 18.07 -20.25 9.62
N THR A 571 18.04 -18.95 9.31
CA THR A 571 19.13 -18.01 9.62
C THR A 571 18.91 -17.21 10.91
N ASP A 572 17.67 -16.81 11.20
CA ASP A 572 17.28 -16.12 12.43
C ASP A 572 15.87 -16.58 12.86
N PRO A 573 15.76 -17.77 13.49
CA PRO A 573 14.48 -18.35 13.86
C PRO A 573 13.68 -17.46 14.83
N LEU A 574 14.36 -16.71 15.71
CA LEU A 574 13.68 -15.80 16.64
C LEU A 574 13.03 -14.63 15.89
N LEU A 575 13.72 -14.06 14.91
CA LEU A 575 13.14 -13.04 14.05
C LEU A 575 12.01 -13.63 13.19
N ALA A 576 12.18 -14.83 12.63
CA ALA A 576 11.14 -15.51 11.85
C ALA A 576 9.84 -15.67 12.65
N MET A 577 9.93 -16.10 13.91
CA MET A 577 8.79 -16.22 14.80
C MET A 577 8.12 -14.86 15.07
N LYS A 578 8.90 -13.79 15.26
CA LYS A 578 8.35 -12.43 15.43
C LYS A 578 7.66 -11.90 14.17
N VAL A 579 8.21 -12.21 12.99
CA VAL A 579 7.63 -11.79 11.71
C VAL A 579 6.32 -12.56 11.42
N PHE A 580 6.27 -13.85 11.77
CA PHE A 580 5.09 -14.68 11.50
C PHE A 580 3.96 -14.49 12.53
N PHE A 581 4.28 -14.57 13.83
CA PHE A 581 3.29 -14.49 14.91
C PHE A 581 3.08 -13.06 15.45
N GLY A 582 4.04 -12.17 15.25
CA GLY A 582 3.93 -10.77 15.67
C GLY A 582 3.14 -9.90 14.71
N PRO A 583 3.01 -8.60 15.02
CA PRO A 583 2.30 -7.64 14.18
C PRO A 583 2.95 -7.55 12.79
N PHE A 584 2.10 -7.40 11.77
CA PHE A 584 2.52 -7.17 10.39
C PHE A 584 3.01 -5.73 10.19
N THR A 585 4.18 -5.42 10.71
CA THR A 585 4.81 -4.10 10.55
C THR A 585 5.57 -3.98 9.24
N PRO A 586 5.63 -2.78 8.63
CA PRO A 586 6.22 -2.58 7.32
C PRO A 586 7.73 -2.80 7.28
N TYR A 587 8.41 -2.71 8.43
CA TYR A 587 9.83 -3.01 8.61
C TYR A 587 10.26 -4.36 8.02
N GLN A 588 9.34 -5.34 7.99
CA GLN A 588 9.58 -6.67 7.42
C GLN A 588 10.06 -6.63 5.96
N TYR A 589 9.62 -5.64 5.18
CA TYR A 589 9.97 -5.48 3.77
C TYR A 589 11.29 -4.74 3.51
N ARG A 590 12.05 -4.46 4.57
CA ARG A 590 13.42 -3.95 4.51
C ARG A 590 14.45 -4.97 4.99
N LEU A 591 14.03 -6.21 5.27
CA LEU A 591 14.93 -7.32 5.65
C LEU A 591 15.70 -7.91 4.46
N TYR A 592 15.11 -7.87 3.27
CA TYR A 592 15.66 -8.50 2.06
C TYR A 592 15.44 -7.62 0.83
N GLY A 593 16.19 -7.93 -0.23
CA GLY A 593 16.03 -7.32 -1.53
C GLY A 593 16.77 -5.98 -1.66
N PRO A 594 16.35 -5.09 -2.57
CA PRO A 594 16.96 -3.78 -2.71
C PRO A 594 16.60 -2.87 -1.55
N LEU A 595 17.52 -1.95 -1.23
CA LEU A 595 17.32 -0.91 -0.21
C LEU A 595 16.99 -1.49 1.18
N VAL A 596 17.72 -2.55 1.56
CA VAL A 596 17.70 -3.13 2.91
C VAL A 596 18.08 -2.05 3.91
N TRP A 597 17.34 -2.01 5.03
CA TRP A 597 17.59 -1.08 6.12
C TRP A 597 18.21 -1.83 7.30
N SER A 598 19.39 -1.41 7.75
CA SER A 598 20.12 -2.05 8.85
C SER A 598 19.33 -2.08 10.16
N GLY A 599 18.49 -1.06 10.40
CA GLY A 599 17.61 -0.98 11.57
C GLY A 599 16.36 -1.88 11.50
N ALA A 600 16.06 -2.54 10.37
CA ALA A 600 14.80 -3.27 10.18
C ALA A 600 14.62 -4.40 11.22
N ARG A 601 15.69 -5.16 11.47
CA ARG A 601 15.67 -6.24 12.47
C ARG A 601 15.37 -5.71 13.87
N GLU A 602 16.07 -4.67 14.28
CA GLU A 602 15.87 -4.04 15.60
C GLU A 602 14.47 -3.42 15.70
N ALA A 603 14.00 -2.76 14.65
CA ALA A 603 12.66 -2.18 14.60
C ALA A 603 11.57 -3.24 14.85
N ILE A 604 11.66 -4.40 14.21
CA ILE A 604 10.72 -5.53 14.43
C ILE A 604 10.86 -6.08 15.86
N GLN A 605 12.09 -6.16 16.38
CA GLN A 605 12.33 -6.71 17.72
C GLN A 605 11.78 -5.81 18.84
N GLU A 606 11.90 -4.50 18.66
CA GLU A 606 11.62 -3.47 19.66
C GLU A 606 10.24 -2.82 19.50
N GLN A 607 9.47 -3.14 18.44
CA GLN A 607 8.16 -2.54 18.15
C GLN A 607 7.22 -2.50 19.37
N TRP A 608 7.11 -3.60 20.13
CA TRP A 608 6.29 -3.62 21.34
C TRP A 608 6.82 -2.69 22.44
N LYS A 609 8.13 -2.54 22.59
CA LYS A 609 8.72 -1.60 23.55
C LYS A 609 8.41 -0.15 23.16
N ARG A 610 8.44 0.20 21.88
CA ARG A 610 8.01 1.52 21.38
C ARG A 610 6.50 1.74 21.51
N THR A 611 5.69 0.70 21.34
CA THR A 611 4.24 0.75 21.62
C THR A 611 3.96 0.99 23.10
N TYR A 612 4.73 0.37 24.01
CA TYR A 612 4.52 0.52 25.45
C TYR A 612 5.10 1.79 26.04
N ALA A 613 6.12 2.37 25.41
CA ALA A 613 6.83 3.54 25.91
C ALA A 613 5.90 4.72 26.27
N PRO A 614 4.99 5.19 25.40
CA PRO A 614 4.09 6.31 25.73
C PRO A 614 3.02 5.94 26.77
N LEU A 615 2.79 4.65 27.02
CA LEU A 615 1.78 4.17 27.98
C LEU A 615 2.36 4.04 29.40
N LYS A 616 3.67 3.79 29.52
CA LYS A 616 4.36 3.57 30.81
C LYS A 616 4.94 4.87 31.37
N THR A 617 4.11 5.90 31.50
CA THR A 617 4.51 7.22 32.03
C THR A 617 4.78 7.22 33.53
N LYS A 618 4.33 6.18 34.25
CA LYS A 618 4.58 5.96 35.67
C LYS A 618 4.97 4.50 35.94
N THR A 619 5.99 4.29 36.75
CA THR A 619 6.34 2.95 37.25
C THR A 619 5.39 2.53 38.37
N VAL A 620 4.77 1.36 38.24
CA VAL A 620 3.96 0.75 39.28
C VAL A 620 4.78 -0.37 39.94
N PRO A 621 4.89 -0.43 41.28
CA PRO A 621 5.55 -1.53 41.98
C PRO A 621 4.95 -2.88 41.54
N ALA A 622 5.80 -3.91 41.39
CA ALA A 622 5.32 -5.22 40.99
C ALA A 622 4.37 -5.78 42.07
N SER A 623 3.12 -6.05 41.71
CA SER A 623 2.16 -6.68 42.64
C SER A 623 2.49 -8.16 42.88
N GLN A 624 2.09 -8.68 44.04
CA GLN A 624 2.17 -10.11 44.40
C GLN A 624 1.44 -11.05 43.41
N THR A 625 0.63 -10.52 42.49
CA THR A 625 -0.12 -11.26 41.45
C THR A 625 0.77 -12.05 40.48
N ARG A 626 2.08 -11.74 40.41
CA ARG A 626 3.06 -12.56 39.67
C ARG A 626 3.16 -13.99 40.19
N PHE A 627 2.89 -14.23 41.47
CA PHE A 627 2.90 -15.57 42.05
C PHE A 627 1.86 -16.47 41.36
N TRP A 628 0.60 -16.05 41.31
CA TRP A 628 -0.48 -16.83 40.68
C TRP A 628 -0.30 -17.00 39.17
N ALA A 629 0.23 -15.99 38.48
CA ALA A 629 0.56 -16.11 37.05
C ALA A 629 1.69 -17.13 36.79
N ASN A 630 2.68 -17.19 37.67
CA ASN A 630 3.75 -18.18 37.59
C ASN A 630 3.27 -19.59 37.97
N VAL A 631 2.36 -19.71 38.94
CA VAL A 631 1.67 -20.97 39.25
C VAL A 631 0.85 -21.45 38.06
N PHE A 632 0.10 -20.57 37.40
CA PHE A 632 -0.68 -20.92 36.20
C PHE A 632 0.20 -21.36 35.03
N ARG A 633 1.33 -20.66 34.80
CA ARG A 633 2.34 -21.06 33.79
C ARG A 633 2.98 -22.40 34.14
N PHE A 634 3.29 -22.63 35.41
CA PHE A 634 3.84 -23.90 35.87
C PHE A 634 2.84 -25.04 35.64
N VAL A 635 1.57 -24.86 36.04
CA VAL A 635 0.51 -25.84 35.79
C VAL A 635 0.36 -26.10 34.29
N LEU A 636 0.31 -25.06 33.45
CA LEU A 636 0.21 -25.22 31.99
C LEU A 636 1.41 -25.99 31.41
N ILE A 637 2.65 -25.67 31.83
CA ILE A 637 3.85 -26.39 31.40
C ILE A 637 3.78 -27.85 31.85
N VAL A 638 3.39 -28.12 33.10
CA VAL A 638 3.21 -29.48 33.61
C VAL A 638 2.14 -30.22 32.83
N THR A 639 0.99 -29.61 32.54
CA THR A 639 -0.08 -30.21 31.74
C THR A 639 0.42 -30.53 30.33
N VAL A 640 1.12 -29.61 29.67
CA VAL A 640 1.70 -29.85 28.34
C VAL A 640 2.73 -31.00 28.39
N VAL A 641 3.65 -31.00 29.36
CA VAL A 641 4.64 -32.06 29.53
C VAL A 641 3.97 -33.41 29.78
N LEU A 642 2.95 -33.47 30.64
CA LEU A 642 2.20 -34.70 30.92
C LEU A 642 1.42 -35.18 29.69
N PHE A 643 0.81 -34.26 28.93
CA PHE A 643 0.05 -34.55 27.72
C PHE A 643 0.94 -35.12 26.60
N PHE A 644 2.20 -34.68 26.49
CA PHE A 644 3.17 -35.21 25.53
C PHE A 644 3.95 -36.43 26.03
N ARG A 645 3.96 -36.69 27.35
CA ARG A 645 4.63 -37.86 27.95
C ARG A 645 3.79 -39.13 27.85
N TRP A 646 2.45 -39.02 27.89
CA TRP A 646 1.55 -40.17 27.83
C TRP A 646 1.57 -40.93 26.49
N PRO A 647 1.57 -40.26 25.31
CA PRO A 647 1.68 -40.92 24.02
C PRO A 647 3.03 -41.63 23.83
N PHE A 648 4.11 -41.07 24.39
CA PHE A 648 5.46 -41.66 24.30
C PHE A 648 5.62 -42.90 25.18
N ALA A 649 5.04 -42.88 26.39
CA ALA A 649 4.99 -44.05 27.27
C ALA A 649 4.10 -45.16 26.70
N LEU A 650 2.97 -44.81 26.06
CA LEU A 650 2.11 -45.76 25.36
C LEU A 650 2.84 -46.37 24.15
N TYR A 651 3.55 -45.55 23.36
CA TYR A 651 4.37 -46.01 22.24
C TYR A 651 5.48 -46.98 22.68
N LEU A 652 6.19 -46.67 23.78
CA LEU A 652 7.20 -47.57 24.34
C LEU A 652 6.59 -48.86 24.91
N GLY A 653 5.44 -48.77 25.59
CA GLY A 653 4.72 -49.93 26.13
C GLY A 653 4.21 -50.87 25.03
N VAL A 654 3.64 -50.31 23.95
CA VAL A 654 3.22 -51.08 22.76
C VAL A 654 4.44 -51.70 22.08
N LYS A 655 5.54 -50.95 21.92
CA LYS A 655 6.79 -51.47 21.33
C LYS A 655 7.40 -52.60 22.16
N GLN A 656 7.27 -52.56 23.49
CA GLN A 656 7.77 -53.58 24.41
C GLN A 656 6.85 -54.81 24.47
N MET A 657 5.53 -54.63 24.34
CA MET A 657 4.56 -55.73 24.17
C MET A 657 4.78 -56.46 22.83
N VAL A 658 4.90 -55.72 21.72
CA VAL A 658 5.20 -56.30 20.40
C VAL A 658 6.52 -57.06 20.42
N ARG A 659 7.53 -56.61 21.17
CA ARG A 659 8.80 -57.33 21.32
C ARG A 659 8.71 -58.61 22.16
N LYS A 660 7.78 -58.70 23.11
CA LYS A 660 7.54 -59.90 23.94
C LYS A 660 6.65 -60.93 23.24
N SER A 661 5.84 -60.52 22.26
CA SER A 661 5.03 -61.43 21.43
C SER A 661 5.80 -62.10 20.29
N PHE A 662 7.07 -61.72 20.08
CA PHE A 662 7.96 -62.24 19.03
C PHE A 662 9.18 -63.00 19.58
N VAL A 663 9.13 -63.45 20.85
CA VAL A 663 10.12 -64.34 21.49
C VAL A 663 9.42 -65.60 21.95
#